data_AF-A0AA97LFK9-F1
#
_entry.id   AF-A0AA97LFK9-F1
#
_cell.length_a   1.000
_cell.length_b   1.000
_cell.length_c   1.000
_cell.angle_alpha   90.00
_cell.angle_beta   90.00
_cell.angle_gamma   90.00
#
_symmetry.space_group_name_H-M   'P 1'
#
loop_
_entity.id
_entity.type
_entity.pdbx_description
1 polymer ?
#
loop_
_entity_poly.entity_id
_entity_poly.type
_entity_poly.pdbx_seq_one_letter_code
_entity_poly.pdbx_strand_id
1 'polypeptide(L)'
;MLQSKDLVWTLLLLGTAVAVQVDIIPNKVEVAVGESKFFVCEVTGDAKRKDVSWFAPNGEKLSNQQRIIVSPATPEADSTLTIYSVEIDDAGIYKCVVSTEEGEFEATLNVKIFQKLTFRNAPSPQEFKEGEDAVIVCDVVSSLPPTIMWKHLGRDIVLKKDVRFVVLSNNYLQIRGIKKTDEGMYRCEGRILARGEIDFREIRVIVNVPPTVHTRQSTVNATANLGQSVTLVCEAEGFPEPTISWTKDGESIERGEDDEKYGFSYDGSELTIRRVEKNDEAEYICIAENKAGEHDATIHLKVFAKPKITYVENKTAMELEDQVTLTCEASGDPIPSITWRTSTRNISNEEKASWTRPEKQETLDGRIVVRSHARVSSLTLKDIQYTDAGEYICIASNTIGQDSQAMYLEVQYAPKLQGPVAVYTWEGNQVNITCEVFAYPSAVISWFRDGQLLPSSNYSNIRIYNTPTASYLEVTPDSENDFGNYNCTAVNRIGQESSEFILVQADTPSAPSIDRVEPYSSTAQVEFDEPEATGGVPILRYRAEWRALGEEDWHGKVYDAKEANMEGVITVMGLKPETTYAIRLSAVNGKGVGEISAISEFKTQPVPTQHPTESESTEPAREPSAPKLEGQMGEDGNSIKVNLIKQDDGGSPIRHYLVKYRVKHSSDWKPEIRLPSSSDHVTLKSLDWNAEYEVFVIAENQQGKSKPAHYAFWTSAQPTIIPASTSPTSGLSTAAIVGILIVIFVVLLVAVDITCYFLNKCGLLMCIAVNLCGKSGPGAKGKDMEEGKAAFSKDESKEPIVEVRTEEERTPNHDGGKHTEPNETTPLTEPEKTPVEEKPAVQATEAKTAPAEVKTVPNEATQTNENESKA
;
A
#
# COMPACT_ATOMS: atom_id res chain seq x y z
N MET A 1 -100.99 -52.38 -132.65
CA MET A 1 -100.34 -51.99 -133.93
C MET A 1 -99.58 -50.70 -133.61
N LEU A 2 -98.24 -50.70 -133.63
CA LEU A 2 -97.39 -50.39 -134.81
C LEU A 2 -97.59 -48.93 -135.25
N GLN A 3 -96.60 -48.01 -135.25
CA GLN A 3 -95.13 -48.06 -135.02
C GLN A 3 -94.67 -46.71 -134.36
N SER A 4 -93.83 -46.67 -133.31
CA SER A 4 -92.34 -46.59 -133.28
C SER A 4 -91.75 -45.29 -133.91
N LYS A 5 -90.73 -44.59 -133.38
CA LYS A 5 -89.60 -44.85 -132.44
C LYS A 5 -89.16 -43.51 -131.78
N ASP A 6 -88.38 -43.44 -130.69
CA ASP A 6 -88.03 -44.38 -129.62
C ASP A 6 -87.71 -43.57 -128.32
N LEU A 7 -87.83 -44.25 -127.18
CA LEU A 7 -87.65 -43.87 -125.77
C LEU A 7 -86.31 -43.14 -125.43
N VAL A 8 -86.13 -42.35 -124.36
CA VAL A 8 -86.95 -41.83 -123.21
C VAL A 8 -86.15 -40.61 -122.60
N TRP A 9 -86.51 -39.74 -121.64
CA TRP A 9 -87.59 -39.54 -120.63
C TRP A 9 -87.82 -38.03 -120.41
N THR A 10 -88.62 -37.60 -119.42
CA THR A 10 -88.72 -36.20 -118.95
C THR A 10 -89.25 -36.13 -117.48
N LEU A 11 -88.99 -35.02 -116.76
CA LEU A 11 -89.17 -34.82 -115.30
C LEU A 11 -88.21 -35.69 -114.44
N LEU A 12 -87.65 -35.23 -113.30
CA LEU A 12 -88.01 -34.12 -112.40
C LEU A 12 -86.85 -33.13 -112.14
N LEU A 13 -87.21 -31.86 -111.87
CA LEU A 13 -86.36 -30.90 -111.16
C LEU A 13 -86.89 -30.74 -109.73
N LEU A 14 -86.15 -31.27 -108.75
CA LEU A 14 -86.28 -30.94 -107.33
C LEU A 14 -84.89 -30.82 -106.73
N GLY A 15 -84.31 -29.61 -106.80
CA GLY A 15 -83.25 -29.23 -105.88
C GLY A 15 -83.88 -29.02 -104.51
N THR A 16 -83.52 -29.84 -103.53
CA THR A 16 -83.90 -29.61 -102.13
C THR A 16 -83.08 -28.44 -101.60
N ALA A 17 -83.67 -27.25 -101.58
CA ALA A 17 -83.06 -26.07 -101.00
C ALA A 17 -82.68 -26.36 -99.54
N VAL A 18 -81.43 -26.07 -99.16
CA VAL A 18 -80.99 -26.16 -97.77
C VAL A 18 -81.58 -24.97 -97.02
N ALA A 19 -82.52 -25.25 -96.11
CA ALA A 19 -83.19 -24.23 -95.32
C ALA A 19 -82.18 -23.40 -94.51
N VAL A 20 -82.39 -22.09 -94.43
CA VAL A 20 -81.48 -21.18 -93.73
C VAL A 20 -81.43 -21.50 -92.24
N GLN A 21 -80.22 -21.75 -91.74
CA GLN A 21 -79.94 -21.90 -90.32
C GLN A 21 -78.82 -20.94 -89.91
N VAL A 22 -79.04 -20.23 -88.81
CA VAL A 22 -78.08 -19.31 -88.19
C VAL A 22 -77.67 -19.91 -86.85
N ASP A 23 -76.38 -19.95 -86.58
CA ASP A 23 -75.83 -20.39 -85.30
C ASP A 23 -74.75 -19.40 -84.84
N ILE A 24 -74.54 -19.31 -83.52
CA ILE A 24 -73.38 -18.63 -82.96
C ILE A 24 -72.43 -19.70 -82.43
N ILE A 25 -71.15 -19.60 -82.77
CA ILE A 25 -70.11 -20.53 -82.31
C ILE A 25 -69.11 -19.80 -81.41
N PRO A 26 -68.96 -20.22 -80.14
CA PRO A 26 -69.86 -21.09 -79.37
C PRO A 26 -71.16 -20.37 -78.96
N ASN A 27 -72.32 -21.04 -78.93
CA ASN A 27 -73.61 -20.43 -78.54
C ASN A 27 -73.78 -20.23 -77.02
N LYS A 28 -72.82 -20.72 -76.23
CA LYS A 28 -72.76 -20.53 -74.78
C LYS A 28 -71.31 -20.56 -74.33
N VAL A 29 -70.95 -19.65 -73.43
CA VAL A 29 -69.60 -19.59 -72.84
C VAL A 29 -69.67 -19.18 -71.37
N GLU A 30 -68.68 -19.58 -70.58
CA GLU A 30 -68.38 -18.92 -69.31
C GLU A 30 -67.00 -18.24 -69.42
N VAL A 31 -66.93 -16.94 -69.14
CA VAL A 31 -65.74 -16.10 -69.36
C VAL A 31 -65.26 -15.52 -68.03
N ALA A 32 -63.94 -15.49 -67.84
CA ALA A 32 -63.37 -14.83 -66.67
C ALA A 32 -63.32 -13.31 -66.84
N VAL A 33 -63.56 -12.56 -65.76
CA VAL A 33 -63.34 -11.10 -65.75
C VAL A 33 -61.91 -10.79 -66.22
N GLY A 34 -61.77 -9.86 -67.17
CA GLY A 34 -60.50 -9.47 -67.80
C GLY A 34 -60.01 -10.37 -68.94
N GLU A 35 -60.63 -11.53 -69.20
CA GLU A 35 -60.34 -12.27 -70.45
C GLU A 35 -60.97 -11.60 -71.67
N SER A 36 -60.46 -11.93 -72.86
CA SER A 36 -61.08 -11.53 -74.14
C SER A 36 -61.62 -12.77 -74.86
N LYS A 37 -62.78 -12.67 -75.51
CA LYS A 37 -63.39 -13.75 -76.30
C LYS A 37 -63.95 -13.21 -77.62
N PHE A 38 -63.95 -14.07 -78.63
CA PHE A 38 -64.65 -13.84 -79.88
C PHE A 38 -65.68 -14.94 -80.14
N PHE A 39 -66.70 -14.59 -80.91
CA PHE A 39 -67.84 -15.42 -81.30
C PHE A 39 -68.10 -15.22 -82.78
N VAL A 40 -68.43 -16.28 -83.50
CA VAL A 40 -68.75 -16.24 -84.93
C VAL A 40 -70.24 -16.48 -85.12
N CYS A 41 -70.91 -15.69 -85.95
CA CYS A 41 -72.29 -15.92 -86.37
C CYS A 41 -72.28 -16.60 -87.76
N GLU A 42 -72.29 -17.93 -87.74
CA GLU A 42 -72.27 -18.79 -88.94
C GLU A 42 -73.67 -18.85 -89.55
N VAL A 43 -73.73 -18.88 -90.89
CA VAL A 43 -74.99 -18.92 -91.63
C VAL A 43 -74.89 -19.99 -92.71
N THR A 44 -75.76 -20.99 -92.63
CA THR A 44 -75.81 -22.11 -93.57
C THR A 44 -77.13 -22.12 -94.34
N GLY A 45 -77.12 -22.65 -95.56
CA GLY A 45 -78.22 -22.58 -96.53
C GLY A 45 -77.87 -21.76 -97.78
N ASP A 46 -78.63 -21.96 -98.86
CA ASP A 46 -78.34 -21.36 -100.18
C ASP A 46 -78.82 -19.89 -100.34
N ALA A 47 -79.48 -19.32 -99.32
CA ALA A 47 -80.08 -17.99 -99.41
C ALA A 47 -79.04 -16.86 -99.26
N LYS A 48 -79.23 -15.78 -100.04
CA LYS A 48 -78.34 -14.61 -99.98
C LYS A 48 -78.60 -13.79 -98.70
N ARG A 49 -77.51 -13.53 -97.98
CA ARG A 49 -77.46 -12.63 -96.82
C ARG A 49 -77.61 -11.16 -97.27
N LYS A 50 -78.44 -10.38 -96.56
CA LYS A 50 -78.65 -8.95 -96.79
C LYS A 50 -77.99 -8.07 -95.71
N ASP A 51 -78.18 -8.44 -94.44
CA ASP A 51 -77.55 -7.81 -93.27
C ASP A 51 -77.28 -8.86 -92.20
N VAL A 52 -76.28 -8.61 -91.36
CA VAL A 52 -75.97 -9.41 -90.16
C VAL A 52 -75.75 -8.45 -88.99
N SER A 53 -76.67 -8.51 -88.02
CA SER A 53 -76.77 -7.58 -86.90
C SER A 53 -76.58 -8.29 -85.57
N TRP A 54 -75.60 -7.84 -84.77
CA TRP A 54 -75.47 -8.27 -83.38
C TRP A 54 -76.23 -7.34 -82.44
N PHE A 55 -76.76 -7.90 -81.35
CA PHE A 55 -77.49 -7.19 -80.30
C PHE A 55 -76.98 -7.60 -78.92
N ALA A 56 -76.94 -6.63 -78.01
CA ALA A 56 -76.54 -6.80 -76.61
C ALA A 56 -77.68 -7.39 -75.75
N PRO A 57 -77.40 -7.85 -74.51
CA PRO A 57 -78.43 -8.41 -73.61
C PRO A 57 -79.56 -7.44 -73.23
N ASN A 58 -79.38 -6.13 -73.39
CA ASN A 58 -80.40 -5.10 -73.20
C ASN A 58 -81.31 -4.89 -74.43
N GLY A 59 -81.02 -5.55 -75.56
CA GLY A 59 -81.75 -5.43 -76.84
C GLY A 59 -81.23 -4.35 -77.80
N GLU A 60 -80.16 -3.63 -77.47
CA GLU A 60 -79.57 -2.62 -78.37
C GLU A 60 -78.69 -3.25 -79.46
N LYS A 61 -78.76 -2.71 -80.69
CA LYS A 61 -77.89 -3.14 -81.80
C LYS A 61 -76.44 -2.72 -81.54
N LEU A 62 -75.54 -3.68 -81.54
CA LEU A 62 -74.11 -3.47 -81.29
C LEU A 62 -73.41 -2.82 -82.49
N SER A 63 -72.42 -1.99 -82.17
CA SER A 63 -71.51 -1.34 -83.10
C SER A 63 -70.10 -1.31 -82.48
N ASN A 64 -69.08 -1.03 -83.29
CA ASN A 64 -67.70 -0.93 -82.80
C ASN A 64 -67.55 0.14 -81.72
N GLN A 65 -67.08 -0.27 -80.55
CA GLN A 65 -66.74 0.53 -79.39
C GLN A 65 -65.34 0.12 -78.88
N GLN A 66 -64.79 0.80 -77.87
CA GLN A 66 -63.43 0.52 -77.39
C GLN A 66 -63.20 -0.95 -76.97
N ARG A 67 -64.20 -1.57 -76.34
CA ARG A 67 -64.10 -2.90 -75.73
C ARG A 67 -64.92 -3.98 -76.45
N ILE A 68 -65.86 -3.59 -77.32
CA ILE A 68 -66.70 -4.49 -78.11
C ILE A 68 -66.51 -4.18 -79.60
N ILE A 69 -66.06 -5.16 -80.38
CA ILE A 69 -65.81 -5.06 -81.82
C ILE A 69 -66.69 -6.06 -82.57
N VAL A 70 -67.44 -5.57 -83.55
CA VAL A 70 -68.26 -6.35 -84.49
C VAL A 70 -67.65 -6.28 -85.88
N SER A 71 -67.22 -7.43 -86.40
CA SER A 71 -66.81 -7.57 -87.81
C SER A 71 -68.04 -7.83 -88.68
N PRO A 72 -68.28 -7.09 -89.77
CA PRO A 72 -69.38 -7.37 -90.69
C PRO A 72 -69.14 -8.67 -91.45
N ALA A 73 -70.21 -9.37 -91.84
CA ALA A 73 -70.12 -10.52 -92.74
C ALA A 73 -69.76 -10.07 -94.17
N THR A 74 -69.04 -10.93 -94.90
CA THR A 74 -68.69 -10.76 -96.32
C THR A 74 -69.13 -12.01 -97.10
N PRO A 75 -68.96 -12.06 -98.44
CA PRO A 75 -69.17 -13.30 -99.20
C PRO A 75 -68.17 -14.42 -98.86
N GLU A 76 -67.08 -14.11 -98.14
CA GLU A 76 -65.92 -14.97 -97.91
C GLU A 76 -65.67 -15.27 -96.42
N ALA A 77 -66.31 -14.52 -95.51
CA ALA A 77 -66.14 -14.64 -94.06
C ALA A 77 -67.41 -14.24 -93.30
N ASP A 78 -67.66 -14.90 -92.17
CA ASP A 78 -68.81 -14.65 -91.31
C ASP A 78 -68.63 -13.45 -90.37
N SER A 79 -69.74 -12.90 -89.88
CA SER A 79 -69.71 -11.82 -88.90
C SER A 79 -69.23 -12.32 -87.55
N THR A 80 -68.37 -11.55 -86.88
CA THR A 80 -67.85 -11.89 -85.55
C THR A 80 -68.11 -10.81 -84.53
N LEU A 81 -68.35 -11.22 -83.29
CA LEU A 81 -68.42 -10.35 -82.11
C LEU A 81 -67.20 -10.67 -81.23
N THR A 82 -66.39 -9.66 -80.92
CA THR A 82 -65.26 -9.77 -79.98
C THR A 82 -65.50 -8.85 -78.79
N ILE A 83 -65.46 -9.42 -77.59
CA ILE A 83 -65.51 -8.67 -76.33
C ILE A 83 -64.12 -8.80 -75.69
N TYR A 84 -63.43 -7.67 -75.58
CA TYR A 84 -62.14 -7.57 -74.90
C TYR A 84 -62.34 -7.35 -73.40
N SER A 85 -61.34 -7.73 -72.59
CA SER A 85 -61.24 -7.43 -71.16
C SER A 85 -62.58 -7.49 -70.40
N VAL A 86 -63.29 -8.60 -70.52
CA VAL A 86 -64.70 -8.80 -70.17
C VAL A 86 -65.01 -8.34 -68.74
N GLU A 87 -66.08 -7.56 -68.58
CA GLU A 87 -66.54 -6.95 -67.33
C GLU A 87 -67.84 -7.62 -66.86
N ILE A 88 -68.17 -7.57 -65.56
CA ILE A 88 -69.32 -8.29 -65.00
C ILE A 88 -70.65 -7.94 -65.71
N ASP A 89 -70.78 -6.71 -66.18
CA ASP A 89 -71.99 -6.18 -66.83
C ASP A 89 -72.15 -6.63 -68.30
N ASP A 90 -71.15 -7.29 -68.90
CA ASP A 90 -71.31 -7.96 -70.22
C ASP A 90 -72.12 -9.28 -70.11
N ALA A 91 -72.61 -9.65 -68.92
CA ALA A 91 -73.25 -10.95 -68.70
C ALA A 91 -74.69 -10.97 -69.24
N GLY A 92 -75.01 -11.91 -70.12
CA GLY A 92 -76.38 -12.07 -70.61
C GLY A 92 -76.52 -12.83 -71.92
N ILE A 93 -77.64 -12.60 -72.60
CA ILE A 93 -78.00 -13.26 -73.86
C ILE A 93 -77.83 -12.26 -75.00
N TYR A 94 -76.72 -12.36 -75.72
CA TYR A 94 -76.50 -11.66 -76.97
C TYR A 94 -77.30 -12.35 -78.09
N LYS A 95 -77.63 -11.61 -79.15
CA LYS A 95 -78.34 -12.16 -80.31
C LYS A 95 -77.62 -11.75 -81.60
N CYS A 96 -77.47 -12.69 -82.53
CA CYS A 96 -77.18 -12.39 -83.93
C CYS A 96 -78.48 -12.55 -84.73
N VAL A 97 -78.84 -11.55 -85.53
CA VAL A 97 -79.97 -11.58 -86.46
C VAL A 97 -79.44 -11.44 -87.87
N VAL A 98 -79.88 -12.32 -88.76
CA VAL A 98 -79.50 -12.37 -90.17
C VAL A 98 -80.75 -12.17 -91.00
N SER A 99 -80.74 -11.14 -91.84
CA SER A 99 -81.82 -10.87 -92.79
C SER A 99 -81.44 -11.44 -94.16
N THR A 100 -82.32 -12.22 -94.77
CA THR A 100 -82.11 -12.86 -96.09
C THR A 100 -83.23 -12.49 -97.07
N GLU A 101 -83.24 -13.09 -98.26
CA GLU A 101 -84.40 -13.00 -99.17
C GLU A 101 -85.64 -13.77 -98.68
N GLU A 102 -85.49 -14.72 -97.76
CA GLU A 102 -86.56 -15.61 -97.29
C GLU A 102 -87.17 -15.21 -95.93
N GLY A 103 -86.44 -14.46 -95.10
CA GLY A 103 -86.91 -14.02 -93.79
C GLY A 103 -85.81 -13.39 -92.93
N GLU A 104 -86.11 -13.19 -91.65
CA GLU A 104 -85.13 -12.91 -90.61
C GLU A 104 -84.96 -14.14 -89.72
N PHE A 105 -83.72 -14.52 -89.48
CA PHE A 105 -83.32 -15.70 -88.72
C PHE A 105 -82.41 -15.25 -87.58
N GLU A 106 -82.57 -15.81 -86.39
CA GLU A 106 -81.82 -15.38 -85.21
C GLU A 106 -81.18 -16.54 -84.44
N ALA A 107 -80.01 -16.27 -83.88
CA ALA A 107 -79.29 -17.16 -82.97
C ALA A 107 -78.93 -16.40 -81.68
N THR A 108 -78.93 -17.10 -80.55
CA THR A 108 -78.65 -16.52 -79.23
C THR A 108 -77.37 -17.07 -78.61
N LEU A 109 -76.55 -16.17 -78.08
CA LEU A 109 -75.30 -16.45 -77.38
C LEU A 109 -75.48 -16.15 -75.88
N ASN A 110 -75.35 -17.18 -75.03
CA ASN A 110 -75.38 -17.02 -73.58
C ASN A 110 -73.96 -16.82 -73.03
N VAL A 111 -73.60 -15.56 -72.73
CA VAL A 111 -72.34 -15.20 -72.06
C VAL A 111 -72.58 -15.16 -70.55
N LYS A 112 -71.96 -16.07 -69.82
CA LYS A 112 -71.82 -15.96 -68.37
C LYS A 112 -70.43 -15.45 -68.00
N ILE A 113 -70.36 -14.71 -66.91
CA ILE A 113 -69.12 -14.06 -66.48
C ILE A 113 -68.84 -14.42 -65.04
N PHE A 114 -67.58 -14.71 -64.74
CA PHE A 114 -67.16 -15.19 -63.44
C PHE A 114 -65.84 -14.54 -63.02
N GLN A 115 -65.77 -14.05 -61.78
CA GLN A 115 -64.52 -13.64 -61.17
C GLN A 115 -63.69 -14.89 -60.84
N LYS A 116 -62.52 -15.03 -61.47
CA LYS A 116 -61.49 -16.02 -61.12
C LYS A 116 -60.99 -15.82 -59.70
N LEU A 117 -60.46 -16.88 -59.11
CA LEU A 117 -59.66 -16.85 -57.88
C LEU A 117 -58.51 -15.84 -58.00
N THR A 118 -58.54 -14.79 -57.19
CA THR A 118 -57.50 -13.76 -57.10
C THR A 118 -57.30 -13.30 -55.65
N PHE A 119 -56.18 -12.66 -55.34
CA PHE A 119 -55.86 -12.12 -54.02
C PHE A 119 -55.96 -10.60 -54.04
N ARG A 120 -56.75 -10.01 -53.13
CA ARG A 120 -56.99 -8.56 -53.05
C ARG A 120 -56.05 -7.87 -52.08
N ASN A 121 -55.82 -8.47 -50.92
CA ASN A 121 -55.03 -7.93 -49.83
C ASN A 121 -54.32 -9.07 -49.09
N ALA A 122 -53.04 -9.25 -49.39
CA ALA A 122 -52.18 -10.24 -48.75
C ALA A 122 -50.79 -9.60 -48.58
N PRO A 123 -50.63 -8.65 -47.64
CA PRO A 123 -49.39 -7.91 -47.47
C PRO A 123 -48.26 -8.85 -47.05
N SER A 124 -47.03 -8.49 -47.43
CA SER A 124 -45.82 -9.29 -47.18
C SER A 124 -44.62 -8.33 -47.13
N PRO A 125 -43.89 -8.21 -46.00
CA PRO A 125 -44.11 -8.94 -44.75
C PRO A 125 -45.38 -8.51 -44.00
N GLN A 126 -45.78 -9.32 -43.02
CA GLN A 126 -46.67 -8.95 -41.91
C GLN A 126 -45.89 -9.13 -40.62
N GLU A 127 -45.89 -8.12 -39.75
CA GLU A 127 -45.10 -8.10 -38.53
C GLU A 127 -45.98 -8.14 -37.28
N PHE A 128 -45.52 -8.84 -36.25
CA PHE A 128 -46.22 -8.98 -34.96
C PHE A 128 -45.22 -8.94 -33.80
N LYS A 129 -45.65 -8.52 -32.61
CA LYS A 129 -44.87 -8.57 -31.37
C LYS A 129 -44.94 -9.96 -30.73
N GLU A 130 -43.81 -10.48 -30.25
CA GLU A 130 -43.79 -11.75 -29.50
C GLU A 130 -44.72 -11.69 -28.27
N GLY A 131 -45.53 -12.74 -28.11
CA GLY A 131 -46.53 -12.87 -27.06
C GLY A 131 -47.94 -12.40 -27.44
N GLU A 132 -48.13 -11.70 -28.56
CA GLU A 132 -49.46 -11.22 -28.97
C GLU A 132 -50.25 -12.23 -29.84
N ASP A 133 -51.56 -12.02 -29.97
CA ASP A 133 -52.45 -12.81 -30.82
C ASP A 133 -52.40 -12.32 -32.28
N ALA A 134 -51.36 -12.72 -33.02
CA ALA A 134 -51.17 -12.38 -34.42
C ALA A 134 -52.34 -12.85 -35.31
N VAL A 135 -52.78 -12.01 -36.25
CA VAL A 135 -53.81 -12.35 -37.25
C VAL A 135 -53.27 -12.07 -38.64
N ILE A 136 -52.93 -13.13 -39.37
CA ILE A 136 -52.31 -13.06 -40.69
C ILE A 136 -53.42 -12.91 -41.75
N VAL A 137 -53.41 -11.75 -42.42
CA VAL A 137 -54.43 -11.30 -43.36
C VAL A 137 -54.20 -11.90 -44.75
N CYS A 138 -55.27 -12.43 -45.34
CA CYS A 138 -55.31 -12.93 -46.71
C CYS A 138 -56.72 -12.81 -47.31
N ASP A 139 -57.00 -11.70 -48.01
CA ASP A 139 -58.24 -11.52 -48.75
C ASP A 139 -58.17 -12.23 -50.11
N VAL A 140 -59.05 -13.21 -50.30
CA VAL A 140 -59.26 -13.91 -51.56
C VAL A 140 -60.61 -13.53 -52.15
N VAL A 141 -60.65 -13.25 -53.45
CA VAL A 141 -61.83 -12.81 -54.21
C VAL A 141 -62.08 -13.78 -55.36
N SER A 142 -63.31 -14.28 -55.44
CA SER A 142 -63.78 -15.20 -56.47
C SER A 142 -65.30 -15.21 -56.56
N SER A 143 -65.83 -15.66 -57.71
CA SER A 143 -67.27 -15.79 -57.98
C SER A 143 -67.92 -17.04 -57.37
N LEU A 144 -67.11 -18.05 -57.05
CA LEU A 144 -67.51 -19.21 -56.27
C LEU A 144 -66.77 -19.18 -54.92
N PRO A 145 -67.38 -19.69 -53.83
CA PRO A 145 -66.75 -19.70 -52.51
C PRO A 145 -65.47 -20.55 -52.54
N PRO A 146 -64.29 -19.98 -52.24
CA PRO A 146 -63.03 -20.71 -52.27
C PRO A 146 -62.80 -21.42 -50.94
N THR A 147 -62.23 -22.62 -50.98
CA THR A 147 -61.63 -23.25 -49.79
C THR A 147 -60.24 -22.67 -49.60
N ILE A 148 -60.00 -22.01 -48.46
CA ILE A 148 -58.69 -21.46 -48.12
C ILE A 148 -57.93 -22.45 -47.26
N MET A 149 -56.68 -22.73 -47.63
CA MET A 149 -55.78 -23.59 -46.88
C MET A 149 -54.50 -22.84 -46.54
N TRP A 150 -54.09 -22.90 -45.28
CA TRP A 150 -52.86 -22.28 -44.79
C TRP A 150 -51.76 -23.31 -44.60
N LYS A 151 -50.56 -23.03 -45.11
CA LYS A 151 -49.37 -23.88 -44.98
C LYS A 151 -48.21 -23.13 -44.34
N HIS A 152 -47.43 -23.82 -43.52
CA HIS A 152 -46.16 -23.34 -42.96
C HIS A 152 -45.08 -24.42 -43.18
N LEU A 153 -43.89 -24.03 -43.65
CA LEU A 153 -42.81 -24.97 -44.02
C LEU A 153 -43.32 -26.12 -44.93
N GLY A 154 -44.19 -25.79 -45.88
CA GLY A 154 -44.80 -26.73 -46.83
C GLY A 154 -45.89 -27.66 -46.28
N ARG A 155 -46.18 -27.63 -44.96
CA ARG A 155 -47.19 -28.49 -44.31
C ARG A 155 -48.46 -27.70 -44.01
N ASP A 156 -49.63 -28.32 -44.21
CA ASP A 156 -50.93 -27.72 -43.85
C ASP A 156 -51.01 -27.47 -42.34
N ILE A 157 -51.41 -26.25 -41.95
CA ILE A 157 -51.41 -25.81 -40.55
C ILE A 157 -52.49 -26.51 -39.74
N VAL A 158 -53.59 -26.94 -40.36
CA VAL A 158 -54.62 -27.79 -39.74
C VAL A 158 -54.04 -29.17 -39.31
N LEU A 159 -52.87 -29.56 -39.81
CA LEU A 159 -52.14 -30.76 -39.40
C LEU A 159 -51.09 -30.47 -38.30
N LYS A 160 -50.77 -29.21 -37.99
CA LYS A 160 -50.09 -28.87 -36.72
C LYS A 160 -51.10 -29.12 -35.59
N LYS A 161 -50.81 -30.06 -34.69
CA LYS A 161 -51.61 -30.27 -33.46
C LYS A 161 -51.38 -29.19 -32.39
N ASP A 162 -51.05 -27.97 -32.79
CA ASP A 162 -50.81 -26.82 -31.91
C ASP A 162 -52.07 -25.95 -31.88
N VAL A 163 -52.74 -25.92 -30.73
CA VAL A 163 -54.03 -25.26 -30.50
C VAL A 163 -53.96 -23.72 -30.59
N ARG A 164 -52.76 -23.14 -30.73
CA ARG A 164 -52.58 -21.70 -30.97
C ARG A 164 -52.94 -21.29 -32.39
N PHE A 165 -52.82 -22.19 -33.36
CA PHE A 165 -53.13 -21.91 -34.77
C PHE A 165 -54.62 -22.11 -35.04
N VAL A 166 -55.34 -21.02 -35.34
CA VAL A 166 -56.79 -21.04 -35.57
C VAL A 166 -57.11 -20.33 -36.88
N VAL A 167 -57.74 -21.03 -37.83
CA VAL A 167 -58.30 -20.38 -39.02
C VAL A 167 -59.67 -19.79 -38.63
N LEU A 168 -59.81 -18.48 -38.80
CA LEU A 168 -60.98 -17.70 -38.44
C LEU A 168 -62.10 -17.84 -39.49
N SER A 169 -63.32 -17.44 -39.15
CA SER A 169 -64.50 -17.53 -40.04
C SER A 169 -64.43 -16.63 -41.28
N ASN A 170 -63.49 -15.68 -41.32
CA ASN A 170 -63.15 -14.88 -42.50
C ASN A 170 -61.96 -15.44 -43.30
N ASN A 171 -61.53 -16.67 -43.01
CA ASN A 171 -60.37 -17.39 -43.55
C ASN A 171 -58.97 -16.82 -43.19
N TYR A 172 -58.86 -15.80 -42.33
CA TYR A 172 -57.55 -15.36 -41.82
C TYR A 172 -56.97 -16.38 -40.84
N LEU A 173 -55.65 -16.40 -40.67
CA LEU A 173 -54.97 -17.29 -39.73
C LEU A 173 -54.59 -16.52 -38.46
N GLN A 174 -55.25 -16.85 -37.34
CA GLN A 174 -54.80 -16.42 -36.01
C GLN A 174 -53.69 -17.37 -35.50
N ILE A 175 -52.65 -16.79 -34.88
CA ILE A 175 -51.66 -17.51 -34.07
C ILE A 175 -51.70 -16.88 -32.68
N ARG A 176 -52.26 -17.60 -31.70
CA ARG A 176 -52.37 -17.10 -30.32
C ARG A 176 -51.03 -17.13 -29.59
N GLY A 177 -50.66 -16.02 -28.95
CA GLY A 177 -49.35 -15.86 -28.34
C GLY A 177 -48.22 -16.28 -29.29
N ILE A 178 -48.05 -15.53 -30.37
CA ILE A 178 -47.03 -15.80 -31.40
C ILE A 178 -45.63 -15.75 -30.80
N LYS A 179 -44.77 -16.71 -31.20
CA LYS A 179 -43.40 -16.82 -30.72
C LYS A 179 -42.40 -16.59 -31.83
N LYS A 180 -41.15 -16.24 -31.51
CA LYS A 180 -40.07 -16.10 -32.50
C LYS A 180 -39.85 -17.38 -33.32
N THR A 181 -40.17 -18.55 -32.75
CA THR A 181 -40.17 -19.86 -33.44
C THR A 181 -41.31 -20.08 -34.45
N ASP A 182 -42.33 -19.21 -34.46
CA ASP A 182 -43.42 -19.22 -35.44
C ASP A 182 -43.12 -18.29 -36.65
N GLU A 183 -42.01 -17.57 -36.64
CA GLU A 183 -41.55 -16.75 -37.77
C GLU A 183 -41.28 -17.61 -39.02
N GLY A 184 -41.64 -17.10 -40.21
CA GLY A 184 -41.35 -17.80 -41.47
C GLY A 184 -42.23 -17.41 -42.64
N MET A 185 -42.13 -18.20 -43.71
CA MET A 185 -42.99 -18.07 -44.89
C MET A 185 -44.27 -18.88 -44.71
N TYR A 186 -45.41 -18.18 -44.69
CA TYR A 186 -46.75 -18.74 -44.66
C TYR A 186 -47.35 -18.69 -46.06
N ARG A 187 -47.92 -19.79 -46.53
CA ARG A 187 -48.64 -19.83 -47.81
C ARG A 187 -50.14 -19.86 -47.57
N CYS A 188 -50.83 -18.84 -48.06
CA CYS A 188 -52.29 -18.82 -48.17
C CYS A 188 -52.67 -19.34 -49.56
N GLU A 189 -53.33 -20.49 -49.64
CA GLU A 189 -53.66 -21.20 -50.88
C GLU A 189 -55.18 -21.31 -51.04
N GLY A 190 -55.74 -20.66 -52.07
CA GLY A 190 -57.16 -20.75 -52.39
C GLY A 190 -57.45 -21.88 -53.38
N ARG A 191 -58.58 -22.56 -53.22
CA ARG A 191 -59.00 -23.67 -54.10
C ARG A 191 -60.50 -23.60 -54.43
N ILE A 192 -60.85 -23.72 -55.71
CA ILE A 192 -62.24 -23.84 -56.19
C ILE A 192 -62.38 -25.18 -56.91
N LEU A 193 -62.66 -26.24 -56.14
CA LEU A 193 -62.71 -27.63 -56.66
C LEU A 193 -63.68 -27.81 -57.84
N ALA A 194 -64.77 -27.04 -57.88
CA ALA A 194 -65.76 -27.09 -58.96
C ALA A 194 -65.27 -26.52 -60.31
N ARG A 195 -64.17 -25.75 -60.34
CA ARG A 195 -63.53 -25.21 -61.55
C ARG A 195 -62.09 -25.69 -61.76
N GLY A 196 -61.50 -26.36 -60.76
CA GLY A 196 -60.09 -26.73 -60.75
C GLY A 196 -59.13 -25.56 -60.49
N GLU A 197 -59.62 -24.37 -60.14
CA GLU A 197 -58.79 -23.20 -59.89
C GLU A 197 -58.03 -23.33 -58.56
N ILE A 198 -56.71 -23.06 -58.62
CA ILE A 198 -55.80 -22.99 -57.48
C ILE A 198 -54.82 -21.82 -57.72
N ASP A 199 -54.69 -20.93 -56.75
CA ASP A 199 -53.68 -19.85 -56.71
C ASP A 199 -53.26 -19.65 -55.24
N PHE A 200 -52.07 -19.10 -55.00
CA PHE A 200 -51.53 -18.90 -53.65
C PHE A 200 -50.70 -17.61 -53.52
N ARG A 201 -50.62 -17.08 -52.30
CA ARG A 201 -49.65 -16.02 -51.94
C ARG A 201 -48.76 -16.49 -50.80
N GLU A 202 -47.51 -16.04 -50.83
CA GLU A 202 -46.52 -16.31 -49.80
C GLU A 202 -46.28 -15.05 -48.98
N ILE A 203 -46.68 -15.12 -47.72
CA ILE A 203 -46.65 -14.05 -46.73
C ILE A 203 -45.47 -14.31 -45.82
N ARG A 204 -44.51 -13.38 -45.78
CA ARG A 204 -43.44 -13.42 -44.79
C ARG A 204 -43.99 -12.90 -43.47
N VAL A 205 -44.14 -13.78 -42.49
CA VAL A 205 -44.39 -13.35 -41.11
C VAL A 205 -43.04 -13.00 -40.48
N ILE A 206 -42.98 -11.90 -39.75
CA ILE A 206 -41.84 -11.46 -38.95
C ILE A 206 -42.32 -11.30 -37.50
N VAL A 207 -41.54 -11.81 -36.54
CA VAL A 207 -41.84 -11.70 -35.11
C VAL A 207 -40.80 -10.78 -34.47
N ASN A 208 -41.25 -9.62 -34.03
CA ASN A 208 -40.44 -8.63 -33.34
C ASN A 208 -40.42 -8.98 -31.84
N VAL A 209 -39.23 -9.14 -31.29
CA VAL A 209 -38.98 -9.52 -29.89
C VAL A 209 -38.62 -8.25 -29.11
N PRO A 210 -39.35 -7.88 -28.06
CA PRO A 210 -39.03 -6.70 -27.26
C PRO A 210 -37.66 -6.85 -26.57
N PRO A 211 -37.00 -5.74 -26.21
CA PRO A 211 -35.69 -5.80 -25.56
C PRO A 211 -35.75 -6.51 -24.21
N THR A 212 -34.67 -7.18 -23.84
CA THR A 212 -34.44 -7.75 -22.50
C THR A 212 -33.00 -7.45 -22.10
N VAL A 213 -32.81 -6.76 -20.99
CA VAL A 213 -31.49 -6.34 -20.52
C VAL A 213 -30.90 -7.39 -19.56
N HIS A 214 -29.73 -7.92 -19.93
CA HIS A 214 -28.99 -8.95 -19.19
C HIS A 214 -27.73 -8.37 -18.55
N THR A 215 -27.86 -7.44 -17.60
CA THR A 215 -26.71 -6.86 -16.87
C THR A 215 -25.90 -7.93 -16.13
N ARG A 216 -24.79 -8.41 -16.72
CA ARG A 216 -23.87 -9.36 -16.04
C ARG A 216 -23.23 -8.79 -14.78
N GLN A 217 -23.22 -7.47 -14.65
CA GLN A 217 -22.74 -6.74 -13.46
C GLN A 217 -23.80 -6.58 -12.36
N SER A 218 -25.02 -7.13 -12.50
CA SER A 218 -26.10 -6.96 -11.50
C SER A 218 -25.90 -7.78 -10.22
N THR A 219 -25.04 -7.25 -9.35
CA THR A 219 -25.30 -7.16 -7.91
C THR A 219 -25.45 -5.70 -7.46
N VAL A 220 -26.27 -4.95 -8.20
CA VAL A 220 -26.93 -3.67 -7.82
C VAL A 220 -26.01 -2.44 -7.66
N ASN A 221 -24.71 -2.61 -7.42
CA ASN A 221 -23.79 -1.49 -7.17
C ASN A 221 -22.49 -1.62 -7.98
N ALA A 222 -22.26 -0.70 -8.92
CA ALA A 222 -20.94 -0.48 -9.50
C ALA A 222 -20.05 0.31 -8.53
N THR A 223 -18.73 0.15 -8.63
CA THR A 223 -17.79 0.84 -7.72
C THR A 223 -16.61 1.41 -8.50
N ALA A 224 -16.29 2.69 -8.28
CA ALA A 224 -15.16 3.38 -8.92
C ALA A 224 -14.31 4.12 -7.89
N ASN A 225 -13.02 4.34 -8.22
CA ASN A 225 -12.13 5.16 -7.43
C ASN A 225 -12.02 6.57 -8.03
N LEU A 226 -12.10 7.58 -7.18
CA LEU A 226 -11.98 8.99 -7.56
C LEU A 226 -10.69 9.25 -8.38
N GLY A 227 -10.86 9.85 -9.56
CA GLY A 227 -9.81 10.14 -10.54
C GLY A 227 -9.51 9.01 -11.54
N GLN A 228 -9.99 7.78 -11.31
CA GLN A 228 -9.90 6.70 -12.31
C GLN A 228 -11.06 6.77 -13.30
N SER A 229 -11.08 5.88 -14.30
CA SER A 229 -12.24 5.68 -15.18
C SER A 229 -12.95 4.39 -14.81
N VAL A 230 -14.27 4.33 -15.02
CA VAL A 230 -15.11 3.12 -14.83
C VAL A 230 -15.97 2.92 -16.07
N THR A 231 -16.22 1.66 -16.42
CA THR A 231 -17.10 1.30 -17.55
C THR A 231 -18.29 0.50 -17.02
N LEU A 232 -19.49 1.06 -17.20
CA LEU A 232 -20.77 0.42 -16.90
C LEU A 232 -21.21 -0.38 -18.13
N VAL A 233 -21.70 -1.60 -17.95
CA VAL A 233 -22.01 -2.51 -19.05
C VAL A 233 -23.48 -2.92 -19.04
N CYS A 234 -24.14 -2.72 -20.18
CA CYS A 234 -25.53 -3.03 -20.47
C CYS A 234 -25.60 -3.94 -21.70
N GLU A 235 -25.68 -5.26 -21.49
CA GLU A 235 -25.95 -6.22 -22.56
C GLU A 235 -27.47 -6.35 -22.74
N ALA A 236 -27.98 -6.23 -23.98
CA ALA A 236 -29.40 -6.34 -24.26
C ALA A 236 -29.67 -7.23 -25.49
N GLU A 237 -30.66 -8.10 -25.39
CA GLU A 237 -31.14 -8.96 -26.48
C GLU A 237 -32.52 -8.49 -26.98
N GLY A 238 -32.79 -8.58 -28.28
CA GLY A 238 -34.07 -8.21 -28.89
C GLY A 238 -34.08 -8.42 -30.40
N PHE A 239 -35.24 -8.28 -31.04
CA PHE A 239 -35.34 -8.28 -32.51
C PHE A 239 -36.37 -7.25 -33.02
N PRO A 240 -35.98 -6.26 -33.84
CA PRO A 240 -34.61 -5.93 -34.27
C PRO A 240 -33.65 -5.69 -33.10
N GLU A 241 -32.35 -5.73 -33.38
CA GLU A 241 -31.32 -5.43 -32.38
C GLU A 241 -31.61 -4.06 -31.73
N PRO A 242 -31.65 -3.97 -30.39
CA PRO A 242 -32.06 -2.76 -29.70
C PRO A 242 -30.97 -1.69 -29.71
N THR A 243 -31.39 -0.43 -29.80
CA THR A 243 -30.52 0.72 -29.53
C THR A 243 -30.42 0.96 -28.03
N ILE A 244 -29.20 1.14 -27.52
CA ILE A 244 -28.94 1.38 -26.11
C ILE A 244 -28.63 2.87 -25.88
N SER A 245 -29.36 3.47 -24.94
CA SER A 245 -29.15 4.82 -24.42
C SER A 245 -28.89 4.76 -22.90
N TRP A 246 -28.40 5.86 -22.34
CA TRP A 246 -28.02 5.95 -20.93
C TRP A 246 -28.49 7.26 -20.32
N THR A 247 -28.91 7.20 -19.06
CA THR A 247 -29.24 8.38 -18.24
C THR A 247 -28.43 8.40 -16.94
N LYS A 248 -28.31 9.58 -16.32
CA LYS A 248 -27.75 9.80 -14.99
C LYS A 248 -28.75 10.61 -14.17
N ASP A 249 -29.20 10.08 -13.04
CA ASP A 249 -30.20 10.67 -12.14
C ASP A 249 -31.50 11.14 -12.87
N GLY A 250 -31.80 10.54 -14.04
CA GLY A 250 -32.93 10.86 -14.91
C GLY A 250 -32.64 11.80 -16.10
N GLU A 251 -31.44 12.38 -16.21
CA GLU A 251 -31.02 13.20 -17.36
C GLU A 251 -30.30 12.34 -18.42
N SER A 252 -30.58 12.57 -19.72
CA SER A 252 -29.96 11.82 -20.83
C SER A 252 -28.47 12.13 -20.98
N ILE A 253 -27.65 11.13 -21.29
CA ILE A 253 -26.23 11.30 -21.62
C ILE A 253 -26.06 11.16 -23.13
N GLU A 254 -26.11 12.29 -23.85
CA GLU A 254 -25.99 12.30 -25.31
C GLU A 254 -24.54 12.09 -25.79
N ARG A 255 -24.36 11.34 -26.89
CA ARG A 255 -23.03 11.13 -27.49
C ARG A 255 -22.54 12.43 -28.13
N GLY A 256 -21.33 12.87 -27.80
CA GLY A 256 -20.74 14.11 -28.34
C GLY A 256 -21.03 15.38 -27.53
N GLU A 257 -21.83 15.33 -26.46
CA GLU A 257 -22.08 16.51 -25.60
C GLU A 257 -20.94 16.75 -24.59
N ASP A 258 -20.50 15.70 -23.89
CA ASP A 258 -19.29 15.71 -23.06
C ASP A 258 -18.42 14.46 -23.33
N ASP A 259 -17.78 14.48 -24.51
CA ASP A 259 -16.80 13.48 -24.93
C ASP A 259 -15.48 13.53 -24.14
N GLU A 260 -15.28 14.48 -23.22
CA GLU A 260 -14.17 14.42 -22.25
C GLU A 260 -14.53 13.58 -21.02
N LYS A 261 -15.78 13.68 -20.54
CA LYS A 261 -16.29 12.94 -19.38
C LYS A 261 -16.77 11.54 -19.72
N TYR A 262 -17.56 11.41 -20.78
CA TYR A 262 -18.19 10.16 -21.17
C TYR A 262 -17.54 9.58 -22.43
N GLY A 263 -17.75 8.29 -22.66
CA GLY A 263 -17.28 7.59 -23.85
C GLY A 263 -18.04 6.30 -24.03
N PHE A 264 -18.52 6.07 -25.25
CA PHE A 264 -19.43 4.97 -25.56
C PHE A 264 -18.75 3.92 -26.43
N SER A 265 -19.14 2.65 -26.29
CA SER A 265 -18.89 1.66 -27.33
C SER A 265 -19.64 2.00 -28.62
N TYR A 266 -19.30 1.32 -29.72
CA TYR A 266 -19.93 1.58 -31.02
C TYR A 266 -21.45 1.38 -30.98
N ASP A 267 -21.88 0.24 -30.45
CA ASP A 267 -23.28 -0.15 -30.19
C ASP A 267 -23.92 0.61 -29.02
N GLY A 268 -23.13 1.04 -28.02
CA GLY A 268 -23.60 1.75 -26.82
C GLY A 268 -23.84 0.87 -25.60
N SER A 269 -23.52 -0.43 -25.67
CA SER A 269 -23.57 -1.36 -24.54
C SER A 269 -22.60 -1.00 -23.41
N GLU A 270 -21.53 -0.24 -23.67
CA GLU A 270 -20.60 0.24 -22.66
C GLU A 270 -20.65 1.78 -22.52
N LEU A 271 -20.86 2.26 -21.29
CA LEU A 271 -20.68 3.66 -20.89
C LEU A 271 -19.44 3.79 -20.02
N THR A 272 -18.39 4.40 -20.56
CA THR A 272 -17.15 4.72 -19.83
C THR A 272 -17.19 6.14 -19.27
N ILE A 273 -17.25 6.25 -17.94
CA ILE A 273 -17.14 7.50 -17.20
C ILE A 273 -15.66 7.72 -16.87
N ARG A 274 -15.10 8.83 -17.34
CA ARG A 274 -13.68 9.18 -17.19
C ARG A 274 -13.47 10.17 -16.05
N ARG A 275 -12.27 10.14 -15.45
CA ARG A 275 -11.86 11.02 -14.34
C ARG A 275 -12.98 11.12 -13.28
N VAL A 276 -13.39 9.98 -12.73
CA VAL A 276 -14.57 9.88 -11.84
C VAL A 276 -14.46 10.84 -10.66
N GLU A 277 -15.50 11.63 -10.43
CA GLU A 277 -15.59 12.60 -9.34
C GLU A 277 -16.68 12.17 -8.34
N LYS A 278 -16.76 12.82 -7.17
CA LYS A 278 -17.81 12.45 -6.19
C LYS A 278 -19.22 12.79 -6.67
N ASN A 279 -19.35 13.69 -7.65
CA ASN A 279 -20.62 14.01 -8.32
C ASN A 279 -21.02 12.97 -9.39
N ASP A 280 -20.24 11.91 -9.59
CA ASP A 280 -20.64 10.72 -10.36
C ASP A 280 -21.15 9.58 -9.47
N GLU A 281 -21.26 9.80 -8.16
CA GLU A 281 -22.00 8.91 -7.27
C GLU A 281 -23.51 9.15 -7.48
N ALA A 282 -24.07 8.41 -8.43
CA ALA A 282 -25.36 8.66 -9.05
C ALA A 282 -26.07 7.35 -9.44
N GLU A 283 -27.35 7.46 -9.78
CA GLU A 283 -28.12 6.38 -10.40
C GLU A 283 -27.98 6.45 -11.92
N TYR A 284 -27.39 5.43 -12.54
CA TYR A 284 -27.30 5.30 -13.99
C TYR A 284 -28.32 4.29 -14.47
N ILE A 285 -29.16 4.65 -15.44
CA ILE A 285 -30.12 3.73 -16.05
C ILE A 285 -29.74 3.56 -17.51
N CYS A 286 -29.46 2.33 -17.94
CA CYS A 286 -29.39 2.01 -19.36
C CYS A 286 -30.79 1.62 -19.87
N ILE A 287 -31.14 2.09 -21.06
CA ILE A 287 -32.44 1.86 -21.68
C ILE A 287 -32.20 1.24 -23.05
N ALA A 288 -32.71 0.03 -23.25
CA ALA A 288 -32.67 -0.68 -24.53
C ALA A 288 -34.04 -0.58 -25.22
N GLU A 289 -34.10 0.01 -26.41
CA GLU A 289 -35.32 0.23 -27.18
C GLU A 289 -35.27 -0.47 -28.55
N ASN A 290 -36.39 -1.06 -29.00
CA ASN A 290 -36.63 -1.40 -30.39
C ASN A 290 -38.12 -1.24 -30.76
N LYS A 291 -38.48 -1.45 -32.02
CA LYS A 291 -39.89 -1.31 -32.50
C LYS A 291 -40.92 -2.26 -31.88
N ALA A 292 -40.53 -3.21 -31.03
CA ALA A 292 -41.43 -4.04 -30.22
C ALA A 292 -41.56 -3.54 -28.76
N GLY A 293 -40.69 -2.65 -28.28
CA GLY A 293 -40.80 -2.04 -26.96
C GLY A 293 -39.46 -1.64 -26.37
N GLU A 294 -39.46 -1.46 -25.06
CA GLU A 294 -38.38 -0.87 -24.27
C GLU A 294 -38.16 -1.73 -23.02
N HIS A 295 -36.92 -1.80 -22.54
CA HIS A 295 -36.57 -2.40 -21.25
C HIS A 295 -35.34 -1.68 -20.68
N ASP A 296 -35.39 -1.30 -19.41
CA ASP A 296 -34.34 -0.58 -18.69
C ASP A 296 -33.56 -1.49 -17.72
N ALA A 297 -32.43 -0.99 -17.20
CA ALA A 297 -31.78 -1.54 -16.01
C ALA A 297 -31.01 -0.47 -15.23
N THR A 298 -31.23 -0.43 -13.92
CA THR A 298 -30.61 0.50 -12.96
C THR A 298 -29.26 0.00 -12.45
N ILE A 299 -28.26 0.88 -12.43
CA ILE A 299 -26.91 0.66 -11.90
C ILE A 299 -26.55 1.84 -10.99
N HIS A 300 -26.53 1.63 -9.68
CA HIS A 300 -26.03 2.65 -8.75
C HIS A 300 -24.50 2.65 -8.77
N LEU A 301 -23.87 3.80 -9.03
CA LEU A 301 -22.40 3.93 -8.99
C LEU A 301 -21.95 4.50 -7.65
N LYS A 302 -21.17 3.73 -6.88
CA LYS A 302 -20.52 4.19 -5.65
C LYS A 302 -19.09 4.68 -5.94
N VAL A 303 -18.77 5.91 -5.52
CA VAL A 303 -17.45 6.52 -5.74
C VAL A 303 -16.62 6.50 -4.45
N PHE A 304 -15.67 5.57 -4.39
CA PHE A 304 -14.68 5.48 -3.34
C PHE A 304 -13.52 6.45 -3.55
N ALA A 305 -12.84 6.80 -2.46
CA ALA A 305 -11.66 7.64 -2.46
C ALA A 305 -10.58 7.03 -1.56
N LYS A 306 -9.36 6.94 -2.09
CA LYS A 306 -8.17 6.64 -1.27
C LYS A 306 -8.06 7.64 -0.10
N PRO A 307 -7.35 7.31 0.98
CA PRO A 307 -7.12 8.25 2.06
C PRO A 307 -6.38 9.49 1.53
N LYS A 308 -6.68 10.63 2.13
CA LYS A 308 -5.88 11.84 2.01
C LYS A 308 -5.87 12.55 3.35
N ILE A 309 -4.68 12.70 3.93
CA ILE A 309 -4.48 13.48 5.16
C ILE A 309 -4.84 14.94 4.88
N THR A 310 -5.68 15.50 5.73
CA THR A 310 -6.23 16.87 5.61
C THR A 310 -5.64 17.82 6.63
N TYR A 311 -5.16 17.31 7.76
CA TYR A 311 -4.54 18.11 8.80
C TYR A 311 -3.46 17.32 9.53
N VAL A 312 -2.30 17.95 9.69
CA VAL A 312 -1.26 17.66 10.65
C VAL A 312 -0.66 18.99 11.10
N GLU A 313 -0.09 19.03 12.30
CA GLU A 313 0.58 20.21 12.84
C GLU A 313 1.87 19.81 13.53
N ASN A 314 2.95 20.59 13.33
CA ASN A 314 4.12 20.49 14.20
C ASN A 314 3.73 20.99 15.59
N LYS A 315 4.23 20.32 16.63
CA LYS A 315 4.02 20.73 18.02
C LYS A 315 5.33 21.14 18.66
N THR A 316 5.21 22.06 19.61
CA THR A 316 6.25 22.42 20.55
C THR A 316 5.73 22.09 21.93
N ALA A 317 6.53 21.40 22.73
CA ALA A 317 6.30 21.09 24.13
C ALA A 317 7.51 21.56 24.97
N MET A 318 7.35 21.52 26.28
CA MET A 318 8.40 21.76 27.26
C MET A 318 8.65 20.48 28.08
N GLU A 319 9.91 20.19 28.40
CA GLU A 319 10.26 19.11 29.32
C GLU A 319 9.62 19.39 30.69
N LEU A 320 9.04 18.35 31.31
CA LEU A 320 8.17 18.43 32.50
C LEU A 320 6.75 19.01 32.25
N GLU A 321 6.29 19.18 31.01
CA GLU A 321 4.84 19.29 30.75
C GLU A 321 4.15 17.93 30.98
N ASP A 322 2.98 17.95 31.63
CA ASP A 322 2.19 16.74 31.94
C ASP A 322 1.94 15.86 30.71
N GLN A 323 1.59 16.49 29.58
CA GLN A 323 1.29 15.81 28.32
C GLN A 323 1.28 16.77 27.10
N VAL A 324 1.64 16.26 25.93
CA VAL A 324 1.41 16.92 24.62
C VAL A 324 0.57 16.02 23.73
N THR A 325 -0.33 16.61 22.94
CA THR A 325 -1.16 15.87 21.96
C THR A 325 -0.81 16.31 20.54
N LEU A 326 -0.37 15.33 19.74
CA LEU A 326 -0.26 15.41 18.29
C LEU A 326 -1.61 15.02 17.68
N THR A 327 -2.07 15.74 16.65
CA THR A 327 -3.35 15.47 15.98
C THR A 327 -3.16 15.27 14.48
N CYS A 328 -3.87 14.31 13.93
CA CYS A 328 -3.93 14.03 12.50
C CYS A 328 -5.38 13.79 12.05
N GLU A 329 -5.77 14.37 10.92
CA GLU A 329 -7.08 14.16 10.31
C GLU A 329 -6.96 13.65 8.88
N ALA A 330 -7.88 12.78 8.45
CA ALA A 330 -7.89 12.21 7.11
C ALA A 330 -9.28 12.08 6.47
N SER A 331 -9.36 12.57 5.23
CA SER A 331 -10.44 12.31 4.28
C SER A 331 -10.25 10.95 3.56
N GLY A 332 -11.31 10.45 2.92
CA GLY A 332 -11.35 9.14 2.25
C GLY A 332 -12.72 8.47 2.37
N ASP A 333 -13.03 7.56 1.44
CA ASP A 333 -14.26 6.76 1.40
C ASP A 333 -13.91 5.34 0.90
N PRO A 334 -13.96 4.26 1.71
CA PRO A 334 -14.40 4.23 3.11
C PRO A 334 -13.56 5.10 4.05
N ILE A 335 -14.12 5.43 5.22
CA ILE A 335 -13.44 6.23 6.25
C ILE A 335 -12.11 5.56 6.64
N PRO A 336 -10.96 6.26 6.55
CA PRO A 336 -9.66 5.65 6.78
C PRO A 336 -9.39 5.39 8.27
N SER A 337 -8.76 4.26 8.57
CA SER A 337 -8.11 4.03 9.85
C SER A 337 -6.77 4.75 9.91
N ILE A 338 -6.54 5.52 10.98
CA ILE A 338 -5.31 6.27 11.21
C ILE A 338 -4.45 5.56 12.26
N THR A 339 -3.15 5.44 11.95
CA THR A 339 -2.10 4.85 12.79
C THR A 339 -0.86 5.75 12.82
N TRP A 340 0.02 5.55 13.80
CA TRP A 340 1.20 6.39 14.04
C TRP A 340 2.51 5.58 14.03
N ARG A 341 3.62 6.24 13.68
CA ARG A 341 5.00 5.69 13.69
C ARG A 341 5.99 6.81 14.04
N THR A 342 7.11 6.51 14.70
CA THR A 342 8.24 7.46 14.86
C THR A 342 9.47 7.01 14.09
N SER A 343 10.41 7.92 13.88
CA SER A 343 11.69 7.62 13.19
C SER A 343 12.54 6.54 13.88
N THR A 344 12.37 6.33 15.19
CA THR A 344 13.13 5.36 15.99
C THR A 344 12.32 4.13 16.45
N ARG A 345 10.98 4.15 16.35
CA ARG A 345 10.12 3.01 16.74
C ARG A 345 8.91 2.86 15.80
N ASN A 346 8.71 1.62 15.35
CA ASN A 346 7.42 1.16 14.88
C ASN A 346 6.44 1.07 16.08
N ILE A 347 5.55 2.06 16.23
CA ILE A 347 4.45 2.03 17.23
C ILE A 347 3.28 1.17 16.68
N SER A 348 3.60 0.08 15.97
CA SER A 348 2.65 -0.68 15.17
C SER A 348 2.34 -2.06 15.74
N ASN A 349 1.26 -2.15 16.51
CA ASN A 349 0.23 -3.18 16.33
C ASN A 349 0.69 -4.63 16.03
N GLU A 350 1.59 -5.21 16.84
CA GLU A 350 1.96 -6.64 16.69
C GLU A 350 0.88 -7.60 17.21
N GLU A 351 -0.08 -7.14 18.05
CA GLU A 351 -1.27 -7.91 18.44
C GLU A 351 -2.50 -7.57 17.59
N LYS A 352 -2.39 -7.67 16.26
CA LYS A 352 -3.55 -7.60 15.34
C LYS A 352 -4.39 -8.89 15.37
N ALA A 353 -5.04 -9.16 16.50
CA ALA A 353 -5.98 -10.28 16.65
C ALA A 353 -7.30 -9.84 17.34
N SER A 354 -8.32 -9.58 16.52
CA SER A 354 -9.76 -9.51 16.83
C SER A 354 -10.39 -8.25 17.48
N TRP A 355 -11.67 -8.07 17.13
CA TRP A 355 -12.72 -7.21 17.70
C TRP A 355 -12.82 -5.73 17.29
N THR A 356 -14.06 -5.24 17.44
CA THR A 356 -14.63 -4.08 16.74
C THR A 356 -15.08 -2.98 17.71
N ARG A 357 -14.18 -2.03 18.03
CA ARG A 357 -14.52 -0.64 18.39
C ARG A 357 -13.28 0.28 18.38
N PRO A 358 -13.43 1.59 18.15
CA PRO A 358 -12.31 2.51 17.92
C PRO A 358 -11.88 3.23 19.20
N GLU A 359 -11.57 2.50 20.28
CA GLU A 359 -11.36 3.11 21.60
C GLU A 359 -10.00 2.80 22.22
N LYS A 360 -9.14 3.83 22.25
CA LYS A 360 -7.98 4.05 23.14
C LYS A 360 -6.92 2.91 23.20
N GLN A 361 -5.82 3.10 22.50
CA GLN A 361 -4.62 2.27 22.61
C GLN A 361 -3.58 2.95 23.52
N GLU A 362 -2.96 2.21 24.45
CA GLU A 362 -1.90 2.69 25.34
C GLU A 362 -0.66 1.79 25.26
N THR A 363 0.53 2.35 25.45
CA THR A 363 1.78 1.59 25.55
C THR A 363 1.94 0.90 26.90
N LEU A 364 2.83 -0.11 26.99
CA LEU A 364 3.09 -0.84 28.24
C LEU A 364 3.63 0.06 29.38
N ASP A 365 4.31 1.16 29.05
CA ASP A 365 4.77 2.19 30.00
C ASP A 365 3.69 3.25 30.31
N GLY A 366 2.52 3.18 29.67
CA GLY A 366 1.40 4.11 29.85
C GLY A 366 1.64 5.55 29.35
N ARG A 367 2.84 5.89 28.87
CA ARG A 367 3.20 7.26 28.47
C ARG A 367 2.55 7.69 27.15
N ILE A 368 2.40 6.78 26.19
CA ILE A 368 1.78 7.08 24.88
C ILE A 368 0.35 6.56 24.85
N VAL A 369 -0.59 7.43 24.50
CA VAL A 369 -2.03 7.17 24.44
C VAL A 369 -2.57 7.62 23.08
N VAL A 370 -2.93 6.68 22.21
CA VAL A 370 -3.55 6.96 20.90
C VAL A 370 -5.07 6.83 21.01
N ARG A 371 -5.79 7.87 20.55
CA ARG A 371 -7.25 7.88 20.46
C ARG A 371 -7.64 8.20 19.01
N SER A 372 -8.26 7.25 18.31
CA SER A 372 -8.72 7.41 16.92
C SER A 372 -10.23 7.38 16.86
N HIS A 373 -10.88 8.41 16.31
CA HIS A 373 -12.33 8.49 16.18
C HIS A 373 -12.73 8.99 14.78
N ALA A 374 -13.40 8.11 14.03
CA ALA A 374 -13.80 8.34 12.63
C ALA A 374 -12.64 8.85 11.74
N ARG A 375 -12.60 10.15 11.46
CA ARG A 375 -11.61 10.80 10.57
C ARG A 375 -10.41 11.41 11.30
N VAL A 376 -10.39 11.39 12.63
CA VAL A 376 -9.39 12.06 13.46
C VAL A 376 -8.63 11.05 14.31
N SER A 377 -7.34 11.25 14.51
CA SER A 377 -6.55 10.54 15.51
C SER A 377 -5.67 11.51 16.28
N SER A 378 -5.58 11.28 17.59
CA SER A 378 -4.74 12.05 18.50
C SER A 378 -3.80 11.11 19.22
N LEU A 379 -2.49 11.34 19.09
CA LEU A 379 -1.45 10.68 19.88
C LEU A 379 -1.05 11.62 21.00
N THR A 380 -1.31 11.23 22.24
CA THR A 380 -0.91 11.97 23.44
C THR A 380 0.31 11.30 24.06
N LEU A 381 1.40 12.03 24.24
CA LEU A 381 2.51 11.62 25.10
C LEU A 381 2.32 12.27 26.48
N LYS A 382 2.74 11.57 27.53
CA LYS A 382 2.81 12.06 28.92
C LYS A 382 4.24 12.08 29.42
N ASP A 383 4.49 12.82 30.50
CA ASP A 383 5.78 12.87 31.20
C ASP A 383 6.91 13.26 30.24
N ILE A 384 6.75 14.42 29.58
CA ILE A 384 7.50 14.80 28.37
C ILE A 384 9.00 14.93 28.64
N GLN A 385 9.80 14.16 27.89
CA GLN A 385 11.28 14.17 27.95
C GLN A 385 11.89 14.76 26.69
N TYR A 386 13.10 15.33 26.81
CA TYR A 386 13.87 15.81 25.65
C TYR A 386 14.14 14.73 24.57
N THR A 387 14.06 13.44 24.95
CA THR A 387 14.21 12.26 24.08
C THR A 387 12.96 11.90 23.28
N ASP A 388 11.79 12.44 23.65
CA ASP A 388 10.54 12.24 22.90
C ASP A 388 10.43 13.20 21.68
N ALA A 389 11.37 14.15 21.54
CA ALA A 389 11.45 15.06 20.39
C ALA A 389 11.84 14.32 19.09
N GLY A 390 11.26 14.72 17.96
CA GLY A 390 11.58 14.14 16.65
C GLY A 390 10.41 14.08 15.67
N GLU A 391 10.51 13.15 14.72
CA GLU A 391 9.53 12.97 13.64
C GLU A 391 8.47 11.92 13.99
N TYR A 392 7.21 12.34 13.89
CA TYR A 392 6.02 11.52 14.07
C TYR A 392 5.26 11.45 12.74
N ILE A 393 5.08 10.24 12.23
CA ILE A 393 4.44 9.98 10.93
C ILE A 393 3.02 9.49 11.19
N CYS A 394 2.04 10.29 10.78
CA CYS A 394 0.66 9.87 10.66
C CYS A 394 0.49 9.05 9.38
N ILE A 395 -0.27 7.95 9.45
CA ILE A 395 -0.57 7.05 8.35
C ILE A 395 -2.07 6.78 8.32
N ALA A 396 -2.74 7.21 7.25
CA ALA A 396 -4.16 6.98 7.00
C ALA A 396 -4.35 5.87 5.95
N SER A 397 -5.19 4.86 6.23
CA SER A 397 -5.35 3.66 5.40
C SER A 397 -6.82 3.23 5.27
N ASN A 398 -7.25 2.84 4.07
CA ASN A 398 -8.53 2.19 3.81
C ASN A 398 -8.35 1.07 2.76
N THR A 399 -9.44 0.45 2.32
CA THR A 399 -9.42 -0.66 1.33
C THR A 399 -8.94 -0.25 -0.07
N ILE A 400 -8.86 1.04 -0.37
CA ILE A 400 -8.45 1.58 -1.68
C ILE A 400 -6.95 1.95 -1.69
N GLY A 401 -6.37 2.24 -0.53
CA GLY A 401 -4.96 2.58 -0.42
C GLY A 401 -4.59 3.26 0.89
N GLN A 402 -3.47 3.98 0.86
CA GLN A 402 -2.83 4.57 2.02
C GLN A 402 -2.24 5.95 1.66
N ASP A 403 -2.22 6.85 2.64
CA ASP A 403 -1.54 8.14 2.62
C ASP A 403 -0.76 8.33 3.94
N SER A 404 0.31 9.13 3.93
CA SER A 404 1.14 9.32 5.12
C SER A 404 1.88 10.64 5.11
N GLN A 405 1.90 11.32 6.26
CA GLN A 405 2.52 12.64 6.41
C GLN A 405 3.25 12.74 7.76
N ALA A 406 4.44 13.34 7.73
CA ALA A 406 5.24 13.62 8.91
C ALA A 406 4.84 14.95 9.58
N MET A 407 4.98 15.00 10.90
CA MET A 407 5.00 16.21 11.72
C MET A 407 6.15 16.11 12.73
N TYR A 408 6.65 17.26 13.19
CA TYR A 408 7.74 17.32 14.15
C TYR A 408 7.24 17.74 15.54
N LEU A 409 7.74 17.07 16.57
CA LEU A 409 7.62 17.47 17.96
C LEU A 409 8.97 18.05 18.42
N GLU A 410 8.99 19.34 18.72
CA GLU A 410 10.10 20.01 19.41
C GLU A 410 9.86 19.97 20.92
N VAL A 411 10.84 19.47 21.70
CA VAL A 411 10.79 19.54 23.17
C VAL A 411 11.84 20.53 23.67
N GLN A 412 11.40 21.55 24.41
CA GLN A 412 12.25 22.60 24.96
C GLN A 412 12.55 22.33 26.44
N TYR A 413 13.81 22.45 26.84
CA TYR A 413 14.28 22.10 28.17
C TYR A 413 15.26 23.15 28.71
N ALA A 414 15.30 23.28 30.03
CA ALA A 414 16.30 24.11 30.71
C ALA A 414 17.71 23.56 30.43
N PRO A 415 18.77 24.41 30.50
CA PRO A 415 20.12 23.95 30.26
C PRO A 415 20.54 22.89 31.27
N LYS A 416 21.28 21.87 30.81
CA LYS A 416 21.94 20.86 31.65
C LYS A 416 23.43 20.95 31.39
N LEU A 417 24.23 21.06 32.46
CA LEU A 417 25.66 21.35 32.39
C LEU A 417 26.51 20.14 32.75
N GLN A 418 27.64 20.00 32.06
CA GLN A 418 28.68 19.02 32.36
C GLN A 418 30.05 19.71 32.32
N GLY A 419 30.82 19.61 33.41
CA GLY A 419 32.13 20.26 33.55
C GLY A 419 32.98 19.57 34.63
N PRO A 420 34.26 19.95 34.77
CA PRO A 420 35.13 19.43 35.82
C PRO A 420 34.69 19.93 37.20
N VAL A 421 34.98 19.17 38.26
CA VAL A 421 34.74 19.59 39.67
C VAL A 421 35.93 20.40 40.22
N ALA A 422 37.14 20.05 39.80
CA ALA A 422 38.37 20.77 40.13
C ALA A 422 39.35 20.71 38.95
N VAL A 423 40.17 21.76 38.80
CA VAL A 423 41.23 21.85 37.78
C VAL A 423 42.51 22.33 38.45
N TYR A 424 43.64 21.65 38.20
CA TYR A 424 44.92 21.93 38.84
C TYR A 424 45.90 22.56 37.85
N THR A 425 46.52 23.68 38.23
CA THR A 425 47.54 24.38 37.42
C THR A 425 48.49 25.17 38.32
N TRP A 426 49.52 25.79 37.76
CA TRP A 426 50.46 26.67 38.47
C TRP A 426 50.64 28.00 37.74
N GLU A 427 51.27 28.98 38.38
CA GLU A 427 51.49 30.31 37.80
C GLU A 427 52.25 30.24 36.46
N GLY A 428 51.77 31.00 35.47
CA GLY A 428 52.29 31.01 34.10
C GLY A 428 51.88 29.81 33.24
N ASN A 429 51.21 28.79 33.77
CA ASN A 429 50.76 27.63 33.01
C ASN A 429 49.30 27.76 32.56
N GLN A 430 49.09 27.73 31.24
CA GLN A 430 47.77 27.81 30.63
C GLN A 430 47.00 26.48 30.79
N VAL A 431 45.76 26.57 31.25
CA VAL A 431 44.76 25.49 31.19
C VAL A 431 43.54 25.95 30.39
N ASN A 432 42.82 25.00 29.80
CA ASN A 432 41.54 25.21 29.14
C ASN A 432 40.47 24.37 29.85
N ILE A 433 39.39 25.02 30.28
CA ILE A 433 38.32 24.46 31.09
C ILE A 433 37.06 24.42 30.24
N THR A 434 36.56 23.21 29.97
CA THR A 434 35.34 23.00 29.19
C THR A 434 34.09 22.97 30.08
N CYS A 435 33.05 23.65 29.65
CA CYS A 435 31.68 23.54 30.18
C CYS A 435 30.76 23.13 29.02
N GLU A 436 30.35 21.87 28.99
CA GLU A 436 29.43 21.31 27.99
C GLU A 436 27.98 21.63 28.38
N VAL A 437 27.14 21.94 27.38
CA VAL A 437 25.81 22.53 27.58
C VAL A 437 24.78 21.84 26.69
N PHE A 438 23.87 21.11 27.32
CA PHE A 438 22.72 20.49 26.66
C PHE A 438 21.49 21.38 26.92
N ALA A 439 21.03 22.12 25.92
CA ALA A 439 19.90 23.04 26.07
C ALA A 439 19.11 23.19 24.75
N TYR A 440 17.78 23.26 24.82
CA TYR A 440 16.95 23.66 23.68
C TYR A 440 15.80 24.60 24.12
N PRO A 441 15.68 25.83 23.58
CA PRO A 441 16.60 26.47 22.64
C PRO A 441 18.01 26.66 23.22
N SER A 442 18.99 26.93 22.34
CA SER A 442 20.38 27.14 22.73
C SER A 442 20.53 28.20 23.82
N ALA A 443 21.39 27.93 24.79
CA ALA A 443 21.60 28.80 25.95
C ALA A 443 22.68 29.86 25.68
N VAL A 444 22.57 31.00 26.36
CA VAL A 444 23.66 31.96 26.53
C VAL A 444 24.52 31.48 27.71
N ILE A 445 25.83 31.34 27.48
CA ILE A 445 26.79 30.83 28.47
C ILE A 445 27.65 31.99 29.01
N SER A 446 27.94 31.99 30.30
CA SER A 446 28.76 33.01 30.97
C SER A 446 29.55 32.41 32.14
N TRP A 447 30.79 32.87 32.33
CA TRP A 447 31.67 32.41 33.40
C TRP A 447 31.79 33.46 34.50
N PHE A 448 31.93 33.00 35.74
CA PHE A 448 32.10 33.83 36.93
C PHE A 448 33.30 33.32 37.74
N ARG A 449 33.96 34.22 38.49
CA ARG A 449 34.92 33.91 39.55
C ARG A 449 34.46 34.59 40.84
N ASP A 450 34.35 33.84 41.93
CA ASP A 450 33.86 34.30 43.24
C ASP A 450 32.53 35.08 43.16
N GLY A 451 31.66 34.69 42.23
CA GLY A 451 30.37 35.35 41.95
C GLY A 451 30.44 36.59 41.06
N GLN A 452 31.62 37.05 40.64
CA GLN A 452 31.80 38.16 39.70
C GLN A 452 31.93 37.65 38.26
N LEU A 453 31.15 38.23 37.33
CA LEU A 453 31.17 37.91 35.91
C LEU A 453 32.56 38.18 35.28
N LEU A 454 33.03 37.26 34.43
CA LEU A 454 34.30 37.36 33.69
C LEU A 454 34.09 37.81 32.23
N PRO A 455 34.13 39.12 31.92
CA PRO A 455 34.20 39.59 30.53
C PRO A 455 35.59 39.34 29.92
N SER A 456 35.62 38.68 28.76
CA SER A 456 36.86 38.32 28.03
C SER A 456 37.69 39.49 27.50
N SER A 457 37.25 40.73 27.71
CA SER A 457 37.96 41.96 27.30
C SER A 457 38.84 42.58 28.38
N ASN A 458 38.67 42.22 29.65
CA ASN A 458 39.24 42.97 30.78
C ASN A 458 40.45 42.27 31.45
N TYR A 459 40.76 41.04 31.03
CA TYR A 459 41.73 40.16 31.67
C TYR A 459 42.71 39.64 30.61
N SER A 460 44.01 39.94 30.75
CA SER A 460 45.04 39.51 29.80
C SER A 460 45.42 38.02 29.93
N ASN A 461 45.12 37.46 31.09
CA ASN A 461 45.36 36.07 31.52
C ASN A 461 44.18 35.12 31.23
N ILE A 462 43.03 35.62 30.75
CA ILE A 462 41.80 34.84 30.53
C ILE A 462 41.29 35.02 29.10
N ARG A 463 40.79 33.95 28.47
CA ARG A 463 40.00 34.01 27.23
C ARG A 463 38.81 33.07 27.30
N ILE A 464 37.70 33.46 26.66
CA ILE A 464 36.45 32.70 26.64
C ILE A 464 36.00 32.51 25.19
N TYR A 465 35.70 31.26 24.82
CA TYR A 465 35.20 30.89 23.50
C TYR A 465 33.89 30.13 23.66
N ASN A 466 32.81 30.65 23.06
CA ASN A 466 31.48 30.06 23.15
C ASN A 466 31.11 29.34 21.85
N THR A 467 30.46 28.18 22.00
CA THR A 467 29.78 27.45 20.93
C THR A 467 28.32 27.18 21.36
N PRO A 468 27.41 26.75 20.47
CA PRO A 468 26.02 26.49 20.84
C PRO A 468 25.80 25.34 21.84
N THR A 469 26.81 24.49 22.08
CA THR A 469 26.73 23.27 22.90
C THR A 469 27.86 23.15 23.95
N ALA A 470 28.78 24.10 24.00
CA ALA A 470 29.90 24.13 24.96
C ALA A 470 30.54 25.52 25.04
N SER A 471 31.14 25.84 26.19
CA SER A 471 32.03 26.98 26.37
C SER A 471 33.40 26.52 26.85
N TYR A 472 34.43 27.28 26.49
CA TYR A 472 35.82 27.03 26.80
C TYR A 472 36.43 28.26 27.47
N LEU A 473 36.94 28.09 28.69
CA LEU A 473 37.63 29.10 29.48
C LEU A 473 39.12 28.77 29.52
N GLU A 474 39.92 29.51 28.76
CA GLU A 474 41.38 29.51 28.88
C GLU A 474 41.79 30.42 30.06
N VAL A 475 42.61 29.90 30.99
CA VAL A 475 43.20 30.67 32.10
C VAL A 475 44.70 30.37 32.17
N THR A 476 45.51 31.42 32.27
CA THR A 476 46.95 31.35 32.54
C THR A 476 47.24 32.15 33.81
N PRO A 477 47.17 31.55 35.01
CA PRO A 477 47.24 32.31 36.27
C PRO A 477 48.50 33.18 36.38
N ASP A 478 48.33 34.47 36.69
CA ASP A 478 49.43 35.42 36.87
C ASP A 478 49.67 35.82 38.33
N SER A 479 48.79 35.40 39.23
CA SER A 479 48.91 35.58 40.68
C SER A 479 48.05 34.58 41.46
N GLU A 480 48.33 34.44 42.77
CA GLU A 480 47.53 33.61 43.69
C GLU A 480 46.01 33.94 43.67
N ASN A 481 45.62 35.17 43.30
CA ASN A 481 44.21 35.60 43.21
C ASN A 481 43.45 35.07 41.99
N ASP A 482 44.12 34.33 41.08
CA ASP A 482 43.45 33.63 39.99
C ASP A 482 42.98 32.23 40.38
N PHE A 483 43.48 31.67 41.48
CA PHE A 483 42.98 30.42 42.06
C PHE A 483 41.78 30.69 42.97
N GLY A 484 40.84 29.74 43.05
CA GLY A 484 39.58 29.92 43.78
C GLY A 484 38.38 29.34 43.06
N ASN A 485 37.19 29.83 43.42
CA ASN A 485 35.92 29.28 42.93
C ASN A 485 35.49 29.95 41.62
N TYR A 486 35.23 29.14 40.62
CA TYR A 486 34.67 29.58 39.34
C TYR A 486 33.34 28.87 39.11
N ASN A 487 32.45 29.46 38.32
CA ASN A 487 31.31 28.72 37.78
C ASN A 487 31.03 29.06 36.31
N CYS A 488 30.46 28.10 35.61
CA CYS A 488 29.85 28.24 34.31
C CYS A 488 28.34 28.30 34.51
N THR A 489 27.68 29.34 34.00
CA THR A 489 26.23 29.49 34.05
C THR A 489 25.69 29.53 32.62
N ALA A 490 24.65 28.74 32.35
CA ALA A 490 23.93 28.74 31.08
C ALA A 490 22.46 29.13 31.31
N VAL A 491 21.93 30.00 30.45
CA VAL A 491 20.55 30.51 30.52
C VAL A 491 19.87 30.39 29.17
N ASN A 492 18.67 29.79 29.12
CA ASN A 492 17.76 29.88 27.98
C ASN A 492 16.37 30.37 28.43
N ARG A 493 15.36 30.35 27.55
CA ARG A 493 14.00 30.82 27.89
C ARG A 493 13.20 29.89 28.80
N ILE A 494 13.69 28.68 29.06
CA ILE A 494 13.04 27.66 29.88
C ILE A 494 13.61 27.69 31.30
N GLY A 495 14.92 27.91 31.44
CA GLY A 495 15.56 28.02 32.74
C GLY A 495 17.04 28.40 32.69
N GLN A 496 17.66 28.32 33.86
CA GLN A 496 19.09 28.55 34.10
C GLN A 496 19.66 27.35 34.85
N GLU A 497 20.91 27.01 34.56
CA GLU A 497 21.70 26.04 35.32
C GLU A 497 23.13 26.58 35.53
N SER A 498 23.78 26.16 36.61
CA SER A 498 25.13 26.62 37.00
C SER A 498 26.00 25.47 37.50
N SER A 499 27.17 25.28 36.87
CA SER A 499 28.17 24.27 37.24
C SER A 499 29.37 24.95 37.89
N GLU A 500 29.61 24.65 39.17
CA GLU A 500 30.72 25.22 39.95
C GLU A 500 31.94 24.31 39.96
N PHE A 501 33.13 24.90 39.94
CA PHE A 501 34.40 24.18 40.02
C PHE A 501 35.48 25.03 40.69
N ILE A 502 36.50 24.38 41.26
CA ILE A 502 37.62 25.07 41.89
C ILE A 502 38.88 24.99 41.02
N LEU A 503 39.51 26.14 40.75
CA LEU A 503 40.83 26.21 40.15
C LEU A 503 41.86 26.19 41.27
N VAL A 504 42.61 25.09 41.37
CA VAL A 504 43.51 24.78 42.49
C VAL A 504 44.96 24.99 42.06
N GLN A 505 45.76 25.58 42.94
CA GLN A 505 47.20 25.65 42.75
C GLN A 505 47.78 24.24 42.92
N ALA A 506 48.30 23.68 41.83
CA ALA A 506 49.01 22.41 41.83
C ALA A 506 50.24 22.49 42.75
N ASP A 507 50.67 21.34 43.26
CA ASP A 507 51.95 21.22 43.95
C ASP A 507 52.93 20.27 43.25
N THR A 508 54.15 20.14 43.77
CA THR A 508 55.06 19.07 43.35
C THR A 508 54.64 17.75 44.03
N PRO A 509 55.09 16.58 43.53
CA PRO A 509 54.71 15.31 44.15
C PRO A 509 55.30 15.14 45.55
N SER A 510 54.66 14.33 46.39
CA SER A 510 55.28 13.81 47.61
C SER A 510 56.44 12.86 47.27
N ALA A 511 57.16 12.42 48.29
CA ALA A 511 58.21 11.41 48.12
C ALA A 511 57.61 10.06 47.66
N PRO A 512 58.23 9.36 46.69
CA PRO A 512 57.98 7.93 46.46
C PRO A 512 58.65 7.08 47.55
N SER A 513 58.15 5.86 47.77
CA SER A 513 58.81 4.88 48.64
C SER A 513 60.03 4.25 47.95
N ILE A 514 60.94 3.64 48.71
CA ILE A 514 61.86 2.62 48.20
C ILE A 514 61.67 1.39 49.07
N ASP A 515 61.11 0.34 48.49
CA ASP A 515 60.66 -0.83 49.25
C ASP A 515 61.72 -1.92 49.25
N ARG A 516 62.49 -2.02 48.16
CA ARG A 516 63.68 -2.89 48.05
C ARG A 516 64.70 -2.35 47.07
N VAL A 517 65.98 -2.59 47.37
CA VAL A 517 67.06 -2.51 46.38
C VAL A 517 67.73 -3.88 46.26
N GLU A 518 67.70 -4.46 45.07
CA GLU A 518 68.39 -5.72 44.75
C GLU A 518 69.72 -5.40 44.04
N PRO A 519 70.88 -5.61 44.70
CA PRO A 519 72.17 -5.19 44.16
C PRO A 519 72.84 -6.30 43.36
N TYR A 520 73.42 -5.95 42.21
CA TYR A 520 74.27 -6.84 41.41
C TYR A 520 75.72 -6.31 41.39
N SER A 521 76.57 -6.80 40.48
CA SER A 521 77.99 -6.42 40.44
C SER A 521 78.29 -5.07 39.77
N SER A 522 77.42 -4.61 38.86
CA SER A 522 77.55 -3.31 38.18
C SER A 522 76.23 -2.55 37.97
N THR A 523 75.14 -3.09 38.52
CA THR A 523 73.79 -2.55 38.45
C THR A 523 73.08 -2.76 39.79
N ALA A 524 71.97 -2.06 40.00
CA ALA A 524 71.01 -2.33 41.07
C ALA A 524 69.59 -2.15 40.52
N GLN A 525 68.67 -3.01 40.95
CA GLN A 525 67.24 -2.87 40.70
C GLN A 525 66.58 -2.27 41.94
N VAL A 526 65.76 -1.23 41.74
CA VAL A 526 65.10 -0.48 42.81
C VAL A 526 63.60 -0.64 42.65
N GLU A 527 63.00 -1.41 43.54
CA GLU A 527 61.55 -1.65 43.66
C GLU A 527 60.96 -0.52 44.51
N PHE A 528 59.88 0.11 44.02
CA PHE A 528 59.40 1.38 44.55
C PHE A 528 57.88 1.57 44.35
N ASP A 529 57.18 2.02 45.39
CA ASP A 529 55.79 2.49 45.32
C ASP A 529 55.68 3.96 44.87
N GLU A 530 54.58 4.26 44.18
CA GLU A 530 54.23 5.61 43.70
C GLU A 530 53.98 6.61 44.87
N PRO A 531 54.23 7.92 44.69
CA PRO A 531 53.92 8.92 45.72
C PRO A 531 52.44 8.98 46.08
N GLU A 532 52.13 9.04 47.38
CA GLU A 532 50.76 9.21 47.90
C GLU A 532 50.04 10.44 47.31
N ALA A 533 50.77 11.52 47.03
CA ALA A 533 50.23 12.73 46.43
C ALA A 533 51.01 13.12 45.16
N THR A 534 50.30 13.23 44.04
CA THR A 534 50.87 13.69 42.75
C THR A 534 51.08 15.21 42.67
N GLY A 535 50.61 15.96 43.67
CA GLY A 535 50.47 17.43 43.59
C GLY A 535 49.27 17.89 42.75
N GLY A 536 48.33 16.99 42.43
CA GLY A 536 47.11 17.31 41.67
C GLY A 536 47.27 17.32 40.15
N VAL A 537 48.51 17.25 39.64
CA VAL A 537 48.82 17.10 38.21
C VAL A 537 49.69 15.85 37.96
N PRO A 538 49.57 15.17 36.81
CA PRO A 538 50.21 13.86 36.60
C PRO A 538 51.73 13.86 36.78
N ILE A 539 52.25 12.80 37.41
CA ILE A 539 53.69 12.51 37.44
C ILE A 539 54.13 12.15 36.01
N LEU A 540 55.19 12.80 35.54
CA LEU A 540 55.71 12.64 34.18
C LEU A 540 56.94 11.72 34.14
N ARG A 541 57.74 11.74 35.20
CA ARG A 541 59.04 11.04 35.28
C ARG A 541 59.50 10.88 36.72
N TYR A 542 60.33 9.87 36.96
CA TYR A 542 61.11 9.73 38.19
C TYR A 542 62.57 10.13 37.96
N ARG A 543 63.21 10.58 39.03
CA ARG A 543 64.63 10.89 39.12
C ARG A 543 65.22 10.00 40.21
N ALA A 544 66.09 9.07 39.83
CA ALA A 544 66.91 8.30 40.76
C ALA A 544 68.27 8.97 40.89
N GLU A 545 68.77 9.09 42.11
CA GLU A 545 70.09 9.67 42.40
C GLU A 545 70.88 8.74 43.33
N TRP A 546 72.13 8.46 43.00
CA TRP A 546 73.01 7.56 43.76
C TRP A 546 74.47 8.05 43.84
N ARG A 547 75.19 7.64 44.88
CA ARG A 547 76.64 7.90 45.06
C ARG A 547 77.30 6.84 45.92
N ALA A 548 78.60 6.59 45.75
CA ALA A 548 79.30 5.68 46.67
C ALA A 548 79.50 6.35 48.04
N LEU A 549 79.55 5.56 49.11
CA LEU A 549 79.84 6.09 50.46
C LEU A 549 81.27 6.64 50.51
N GLY A 550 81.38 7.97 50.59
CA GLY A 550 82.64 8.72 50.54
C GLY A 550 82.79 9.63 49.31
N GLU A 551 81.89 9.54 48.33
CA GLU A 551 81.75 10.53 47.24
C GLU A 551 80.79 11.65 47.69
N GLU A 552 81.09 12.92 47.34
CA GLU A 552 80.24 14.07 47.72
C GLU A 552 79.05 14.24 46.76
N ASP A 553 79.34 14.28 45.45
CA ASP A 553 78.34 14.45 44.39
C ASP A 553 77.40 13.24 44.25
N TRP A 554 76.19 13.50 43.74
CA TRP A 554 75.22 12.47 43.37
C TRP A 554 75.19 12.30 41.85
N HIS A 555 75.35 11.08 41.37
CA HIS A 555 74.96 10.71 40.00
C HIS A 555 73.43 10.64 39.91
N GLY A 556 72.85 10.98 38.76
CA GLY A 556 71.40 10.96 38.59
C GLY A 556 70.97 10.48 37.20
N LYS A 557 69.84 9.76 37.15
CA LYS A 557 69.16 9.36 35.91
C LYS A 557 67.65 9.59 36.03
N VAL A 558 67.06 9.99 34.91
CA VAL A 558 65.61 10.16 34.74
C VAL A 558 65.02 8.92 34.07
N TYR A 559 63.82 8.53 34.48
CA TYR A 559 63.02 7.41 33.98
C TYR A 559 61.62 7.93 33.67
N ASP A 560 60.99 7.48 32.58
CA ASP A 560 59.60 7.83 32.28
C ASP A 560 58.67 7.22 33.34
N ALA A 561 57.67 7.97 33.81
CA ALA A 561 56.81 7.50 34.91
C ALA A 561 55.91 6.33 34.47
N LYS A 562 55.46 6.30 33.22
CA LYS A 562 54.61 5.23 32.69
C LYS A 562 55.37 3.93 32.50
N GLU A 563 56.65 4.01 32.11
CA GLU A 563 57.53 2.85 32.04
C GLU A 563 57.87 2.34 33.45
N ALA A 564 58.31 3.23 34.35
CA ALA A 564 58.71 2.86 35.71
C ALA A 564 57.55 2.27 36.54
N ASN A 565 56.35 2.88 36.48
CA ASN A 565 55.15 2.36 37.16
C ASN A 565 54.64 1.03 36.56
N MET A 566 54.97 0.72 35.30
CA MET A 566 54.59 -0.53 34.65
C MET A 566 55.56 -1.67 34.98
N GLU A 567 56.86 -1.37 35.09
CA GLU A 567 57.87 -2.35 35.51
C GLU A 567 57.86 -2.56 37.04
N GLY A 568 57.38 -1.58 37.83
CA GLY A 568 57.43 -1.59 39.31
C GLY A 568 58.85 -1.49 39.88
N VAL A 569 59.83 -1.31 39.00
CA VAL A 569 61.25 -1.34 39.31
C VAL A 569 61.99 -0.40 38.36
N ILE A 570 63.06 0.23 38.82
CA ILE A 570 64.00 0.94 37.95
C ILE A 570 65.41 0.37 38.08
N THR A 571 66.09 0.21 36.95
CA THR A 571 67.46 -0.30 36.92
C THR A 571 68.47 0.84 36.86
N VAL A 572 69.32 0.92 37.89
CA VAL A 572 70.51 1.79 37.97
C VAL A 572 71.73 1.02 37.46
N MET A 573 72.63 1.68 36.73
CA MET A 573 73.73 1.04 36.00
C MET A 573 75.04 1.84 36.11
N GLY A 574 76.17 1.16 35.88
CA GLY A 574 77.49 1.76 35.94
C GLY A 574 78.09 1.80 37.35
N LEU A 575 77.60 0.94 38.24
CA LEU A 575 78.11 0.81 39.60
C LEU A 575 79.45 0.05 39.63
N LYS A 576 80.29 0.37 40.60
CA LYS A 576 81.54 -0.35 40.89
C LYS A 576 81.22 -1.63 41.68
N PRO A 577 81.84 -2.79 41.40
CA PRO A 577 81.69 -4.00 42.23
C PRO A 577 82.15 -3.79 43.68
N GLU A 578 81.61 -4.60 44.60
CA GLU A 578 81.93 -4.58 46.04
C GLU A 578 81.90 -3.19 46.74
N THR A 579 81.18 -2.24 46.18
CA THR A 579 81.14 -0.84 46.63
C THR A 579 79.79 -0.55 47.28
N THR A 580 79.78 0.13 48.43
CA THR A 580 78.54 0.56 49.09
C THR A 580 78.07 1.88 48.49
N TYR A 581 76.80 1.92 48.09
CA TYR A 581 76.12 3.05 47.50
C TYR A 581 74.94 3.50 48.38
N ALA A 582 74.71 4.80 48.43
CA ALA A 582 73.47 5.40 48.89
C ALA A 582 72.61 5.78 47.66
N ILE A 583 71.30 5.58 47.73
CA ILE A 583 70.34 5.91 46.67
C ILE A 583 69.07 6.58 47.23
N ARG A 584 68.50 7.50 46.45
CA ARG A 584 67.21 8.16 46.69
C ARG A 584 66.43 8.32 45.39
N LEU A 585 65.11 8.35 45.47
CA LEU A 585 64.20 8.65 44.37
C LEU A 585 63.50 9.99 44.60
N SER A 586 62.98 10.58 43.53
CA SER A 586 62.03 11.70 43.57
C SER A 586 61.13 11.64 42.34
N ALA A 587 59.85 11.92 42.50
CA ALA A 587 58.91 12.05 41.39
C ALA A 587 58.93 13.47 40.81
N VAL A 588 58.54 13.64 39.56
CA VAL A 588 58.53 14.95 38.88
C VAL A 588 57.27 15.08 38.03
N ASN A 589 56.47 16.12 38.29
CA ASN A 589 55.25 16.43 37.55
C ASN A 589 55.44 17.68 36.67
N GLY A 590 54.34 18.31 36.24
CA GLY A 590 54.36 19.55 35.46
C GLY A 590 54.93 20.77 36.19
N LYS A 591 54.65 20.92 37.50
CA LYS A 591 55.13 22.04 38.33
C LYS A 591 56.63 21.91 38.63
N GLY A 592 57.11 20.71 38.96
CA GLY A 592 58.50 20.52 39.34
C GLY A 592 58.86 19.15 39.93
N VAL A 593 60.04 19.11 40.54
CA VAL A 593 60.56 17.93 41.26
C VAL A 593 59.93 17.91 42.66
N GLY A 594 59.42 16.75 43.03
CA GLY A 594 58.83 16.48 44.34
C GLY A 594 59.85 16.24 45.43
N GLU A 595 59.36 15.81 46.59
CA GLU A 595 60.21 15.43 47.71
C GLU A 595 61.07 14.19 47.38
N ILE A 596 62.19 14.05 48.10
CA ILE A 596 63.06 12.88 47.98
C ILE A 596 62.61 11.76 48.91
N SER A 597 62.71 10.52 48.45
CA SER A 597 62.52 9.32 49.27
C SER A 597 63.48 9.29 50.47
N ALA A 598 63.20 8.40 51.42
CA ALA A 598 64.22 7.93 52.33
C ALA A 598 65.45 7.43 51.54
N ILE A 599 66.65 7.66 52.09
CA ILE A 599 67.89 7.15 51.49
C ILE A 599 68.02 5.67 51.84
N SER A 600 68.11 4.82 50.83
CA SER A 600 68.46 3.41 50.99
C SER A 600 69.96 3.22 50.76
N GLU A 601 70.61 2.37 51.56
CA GLU A 601 72.02 1.98 51.36
C GLU A 601 72.12 0.52 50.97
N PHE A 602 72.99 0.21 50.01
CA PHE A 602 73.22 -1.15 49.52
C PHE A 602 74.68 -1.36 49.11
N LYS A 603 75.17 -2.60 49.10
CA LYS A 603 76.51 -2.96 48.60
C LYS A 603 76.40 -3.80 47.34
N THR A 604 77.11 -3.44 46.28
CA THR A 604 77.18 -4.25 45.06
C THR A 604 77.91 -5.57 45.28
N GLN A 605 77.53 -6.58 44.50
CA GLN A 605 78.11 -7.92 44.56
C GLN A 605 79.53 -7.97 43.95
N PRO A 606 80.35 -8.98 44.28
CA PRO A 606 81.56 -9.29 43.49
C PRO A 606 81.19 -9.71 42.06
N VAL A 607 82.15 -9.62 41.13
CA VAL A 607 81.94 -10.04 39.73
C VAL A 607 81.80 -11.58 39.66
N PRO A 608 80.73 -12.14 39.06
CA PRO A 608 80.54 -13.58 38.99
C PRO A 608 81.64 -14.29 38.18
N THR A 609 82.34 -15.24 38.82
CA THR A 609 83.18 -16.22 38.11
C THR A 609 82.29 -17.25 37.42
N GLN A 610 82.46 -17.38 36.10
CA GLN A 610 81.66 -18.31 35.29
C GLN A 610 81.97 -19.78 35.62
N HIS A 611 80.95 -20.51 36.07
CA HIS A 611 80.88 -21.96 35.97
C HIS A 611 79.49 -22.35 35.45
N PRO A 612 79.38 -23.05 34.31
CA PRO A 612 78.10 -23.63 33.89
C PRO A 612 77.80 -24.86 34.76
N THR A 613 76.53 -25.06 35.11
CA THR A 613 76.05 -26.30 35.73
C THR A 613 74.65 -26.60 35.18
N GLU A 614 74.66 -27.21 34.01
CA GLU A 614 73.49 -27.58 33.24
C GLU A 614 73.05 -28.99 33.66
N SER A 615 71.96 -29.08 34.45
CA SER A 615 71.45 -30.37 34.96
C SER A 615 70.41 -30.94 33.99
N GLU A 616 70.89 -31.58 32.94
CA GLU A 616 70.06 -32.12 31.85
C GLU A 616 69.24 -33.35 32.29
N SER A 617 67.91 -33.22 32.32
CA SER A 617 66.98 -34.34 32.50
C SER A 617 66.69 -35.02 31.16
N THR A 618 66.75 -36.35 31.09
CA THR A 618 66.82 -37.13 29.84
C THR A 618 65.49 -37.31 29.08
N GLU A 619 64.64 -36.29 29.02
CA GLU A 619 63.52 -36.19 28.08
C GLU A 619 63.73 -34.98 27.16
N PRO A 620 63.37 -35.06 25.85
CA PRO A 620 63.56 -33.95 24.93
C PRO A 620 62.63 -32.78 25.29
N ALA A 621 63.21 -31.63 25.62
CA ALA A 621 62.47 -30.46 26.06
C ALA A 621 61.42 -29.99 25.03
N ARG A 622 60.25 -29.61 25.53
CA ARG A 622 59.05 -29.24 24.76
C ARG A 622 58.59 -27.82 25.08
N GLU A 623 57.58 -27.32 24.37
CA GLU A 623 56.90 -26.07 24.73
C GLU A 623 56.25 -26.17 26.13
N PRO A 624 56.14 -25.07 26.90
CA PRO A 624 55.53 -25.11 28.22
C PRO A 624 54.05 -25.49 28.17
N SER A 625 53.54 -26.07 29.24
CA SER A 625 52.09 -26.16 29.45
C SER A 625 51.49 -24.75 29.58
N ALA A 626 50.22 -24.59 29.21
CA ALA A 626 49.52 -23.32 29.43
C ALA A 626 49.42 -23.04 30.94
N PRO A 627 49.70 -21.81 31.43
CA PRO A 627 49.52 -21.46 32.83
C PRO A 627 48.06 -21.59 33.25
N LYS A 628 47.77 -21.99 34.50
CA LYS A 628 46.41 -21.92 35.02
C LYS A 628 46.17 -20.52 35.61
N LEU A 629 45.06 -19.90 35.23
CA LEU A 629 44.72 -18.53 35.62
C LEU A 629 43.58 -18.52 36.65
N GLU A 630 43.73 -17.72 37.71
CA GLU A 630 42.66 -17.43 38.69
C GLU A 630 42.62 -15.92 38.97
N GLY A 631 41.50 -15.27 38.64
CA GLY A 631 41.33 -13.82 38.76
C GLY A 631 40.63 -13.39 40.05
N GLN A 632 41.18 -12.36 40.70
CA GLN A 632 40.64 -11.67 41.86
C GLN A 632 40.38 -10.20 41.50
N MET A 633 39.12 -9.76 41.58
CA MET A 633 38.74 -8.36 41.34
C MET A 633 39.38 -7.45 42.39
N GLY A 634 39.81 -6.25 41.98
CA GLY A 634 40.26 -5.20 42.89
C GLY A 634 39.09 -4.56 43.66
N GLU A 635 39.39 -3.96 44.81
CA GLU A 635 38.39 -3.24 45.63
C GLU A 635 37.88 -1.95 44.96
N ASP A 636 38.60 -1.46 43.95
CA ASP A 636 38.16 -0.39 43.04
C ASP A 636 37.02 -0.82 42.09
N GLY A 637 36.86 -2.12 41.85
CA GLY A 637 35.90 -2.68 40.90
C GLY A 637 36.25 -2.51 39.41
N ASN A 638 37.36 -1.85 39.07
CA ASN A 638 37.86 -1.68 37.70
C ASN A 638 39.34 -2.10 37.50
N SER A 639 39.92 -2.80 38.47
CA SER A 639 41.15 -3.58 38.29
C SER A 639 40.94 -5.07 38.58
N ILE A 640 41.85 -5.90 38.07
CA ILE A 640 41.88 -7.35 38.38
C ILE A 640 43.32 -7.83 38.56
N LYS A 641 43.56 -8.62 39.60
CA LYS A 641 44.78 -9.41 39.80
C LYS A 641 44.54 -10.82 39.29
N VAL A 642 45.24 -11.21 38.22
CA VAL A 642 45.18 -12.55 37.62
C VAL A 642 46.41 -13.34 38.06
N ASN A 643 46.20 -14.32 38.93
CA ASN A 643 47.27 -15.15 39.47
C ASN A 643 47.70 -16.23 38.46
N LEU A 644 49.01 -16.45 38.36
CA LEU A 644 49.69 -17.38 37.46
C LEU A 644 50.07 -18.65 38.23
N ILE A 645 49.20 -19.65 38.22
CA ILE A 645 49.45 -20.92 38.92
C ILE A 645 50.46 -21.75 38.12
N LYS A 646 51.57 -22.07 38.80
CA LYS A 646 52.75 -22.74 38.24
C LYS A 646 52.41 -23.97 37.40
N GLN A 647 52.82 -23.89 36.15
CA GLN A 647 52.72 -24.90 35.10
C GLN A 647 54.00 -25.75 34.97
N ASP A 648 53.89 -26.85 34.23
CA ASP A 648 55.03 -27.59 33.67
C ASP A 648 55.75 -26.73 32.63
N ASP A 649 57.07 -26.57 32.79
CA ASP A 649 57.93 -25.79 31.89
C ASP A 649 58.38 -26.59 30.65
N GLY A 650 58.06 -27.88 30.58
CA GLY A 650 58.39 -28.75 29.45
C GLY A 650 59.86 -29.20 29.45
N GLY A 651 60.59 -29.08 30.56
CA GLY A 651 62.00 -29.46 30.66
C GLY A 651 62.97 -28.38 30.16
N SER A 652 62.50 -27.15 29.95
CA SER A 652 63.34 -25.99 29.65
C SER A 652 62.84 -24.76 30.42
N PRO A 653 63.68 -24.06 31.19
CA PRO A 653 63.24 -22.94 32.01
C PRO A 653 62.50 -21.86 31.23
N ILE A 654 61.37 -21.44 31.80
CA ILE A 654 60.54 -20.36 31.26
C ILE A 654 61.33 -19.06 31.34
N ARG A 655 61.32 -18.29 30.25
CA ARG A 655 62.07 -17.05 30.08
C ARG A 655 61.25 -15.82 30.45
N HIS A 656 59.96 -15.83 30.11
CA HIS A 656 59.00 -14.76 30.39
C HIS A 656 57.56 -15.25 30.12
N TYR A 657 56.58 -14.44 30.53
CA TYR A 657 55.20 -14.56 30.08
C TYR A 657 54.83 -13.41 29.14
N LEU A 658 53.85 -13.65 28.26
CA LEU A 658 53.21 -12.65 27.42
C LEU A 658 51.72 -12.60 27.75
N VAL A 659 51.21 -11.42 28.10
CA VAL A 659 49.81 -11.18 28.44
C VAL A 659 49.17 -10.26 27.40
N LYS A 660 47.96 -10.61 26.95
CA LYS A 660 47.13 -9.79 26.06
C LYS A 660 45.72 -9.72 26.60
N TYR A 661 45.08 -8.56 26.49
CA TYR A 661 43.70 -8.39 26.94
C TYR A 661 42.94 -7.39 26.06
N ARG A 662 41.62 -7.53 26.05
CA ARG A 662 40.68 -6.63 25.35
C ARG A 662 39.28 -6.74 25.94
N VAL A 663 38.44 -5.76 25.64
CA VAL A 663 36.98 -5.94 25.78
C VAL A 663 36.58 -7.10 24.87
N LYS A 664 35.80 -8.03 25.41
CA LYS A 664 35.37 -9.26 24.73
C LYS A 664 34.63 -8.90 23.43
N HIS A 665 34.89 -9.67 22.37
CA HIS A 665 34.42 -9.41 20.99
C HIS A 665 34.95 -8.12 20.30
N SER A 666 35.70 -7.25 20.97
CA SER A 666 36.34 -6.09 20.31
C SER A 666 37.47 -6.51 19.37
N SER A 667 37.74 -5.74 18.31
CA SER A 667 38.99 -5.85 17.53
C SER A 667 40.22 -5.38 18.31
N ASP A 668 40.02 -4.55 19.33
CA ASP A 668 41.06 -3.63 19.80
C ASP A 668 41.82 -4.22 21.00
N TRP A 669 42.93 -4.88 20.68
CA TRP A 669 43.87 -5.39 21.66
C TRP A 669 44.58 -4.26 22.39
N LYS A 670 44.50 -4.27 23.73
CA LYS A 670 45.35 -3.42 24.58
C LYS A 670 46.81 -3.96 24.49
N PRO A 671 47.86 -3.14 24.77
CA PRO A 671 49.26 -3.53 24.52
C PRO A 671 49.70 -4.87 25.15
N GLU A 672 50.60 -5.59 24.47
CA GLU A 672 51.19 -6.84 24.97
C GLU A 672 52.12 -6.57 26.16
N ILE A 673 51.78 -7.11 27.33
CA ILE A 673 52.59 -6.99 28.55
C ILE A 673 53.53 -8.19 28.62
N ARG A 674 54.82 -7.94 28.87
CA ARG A 674 55.86 -8.98 29.03
C ARG A 674 56.30 -9.04 30.49
N LEU A 675 56.14 -10.20 31.13
CA LEU A 675 56.45 -10.39 32.56
C LEU A 675 57.69 -11.26 32.75
N PRO A 676 58.54 -11.00 33.77
CA PRO A 676 59.61 -11.91 34.19
C PRO A 676 59.11 -13.34 34.45
N SER A 677 59.98 -14.34 34.29
CA SER A 677 59.63 -15.74 34.55
C SER A 677 59.36 -16.06 36.02
N SER A 678 59.79 -15.20 36.94
CA SER A 678 59.51 -15.25 38.37
C SER A 678 58.11 -14.74 38.76
N SER A 679 57.37 -14.11 37.85
CA SER A 679 56.05 -13.54 38.15
C SER A 679 55.00 -14.60 38.48
N ASP A 680 54.30 -14.41 39.59
CA ASP A 680 53.20 -15.24 40.08
C ASP A 680 51.80 -14.63 39.84
N HIS A 681 51.73 -13.41 39.31
CA HIS A 681 50.50 -12.74 38.92
C HIS A 681 50.72 -11.62 37.89
N VAL A 682 49.62 -11.08 37.37
CA VAL A 682 49.56 -9.80 36.64
C VAL A 682 48.38 -8.98 37.15
N THR A 683 48.55 -7.66 37.29
CA THR A 683 47.47 -6.76 37.72
C THR A 683 47.12 -5.82 36.57
N LEU A 684 45.88 -5.90 36.08
CA LEU A 684 45.35 -5.00 35.05
C LEU A 684 44.51 -3.93 35.76
N LYS A 685 44.89 -2.65 35.63
CA LYS A 685 44.22 -1.49 36.26
C LYS A 685 43.49 -0.64 35.21
N SER A 686 42.61 0.26 35.67
CA SER A 686 41.93 1.28 34.85
C SER A 686 41.17 0.71 33.66
N LEU A 687 40.41 -0.36 33.91
CA LEU A 687 39.56 -1.01 32.90
C LEU A 687 38.23 -0.25 32.74
N ASP A 688 37.61 -0.43 31.58
CA ASP A 688 36.32 0.18 31.26
C ASP A 688 35.22 -0.40 32.18
N TRP A 689 34.39 0.44 32.81
CA TRP A 689 33.32 0.00 33.74
C TRP A 689 32.20 -0.77 33.04
N ASN A 690 31.55 -1.70 33.75
CA ASN A 690 30.43 -2.52 33.25
C ASN A 690 30.74 -3.23 31.91
N ALA A 691 31.97 -3.69 31.72
CA ALA A 691 32.46 -4.30 30.50
C ALA A 691 32.98 -5.73 30.74
N GLU A 692 32.66 -6.64 29.82
CA GLU A 692 33.26 -7.98 29.81
C GLU A 692 34.62 -7.93 29.10
N TYR A 693 35.64 -8.44 29.77
CA TYR A 693 37.02 -8.50 29.28
C TYR A 693 37.47 -9.95 29.14
N GLU A 694 38.29 -10.20 28.11
CA GLU A 694 39.05 -11.45 27.93
C GLU A 694 40.55 -11.17 28.04
N VAL A 695 41.25 -11.99 28.82
CA VAL A 695 42.72 -11.97 28.99
C VAL A 695 43.32 -13.32 28.62
N PHE A 696 44.45 -13.27 27.92
CA PHE A 696 45.21 -14.42 27.46
C PHE A 696 46.63 -14.34 27.99
N VAL A 697 47.15 -15.44 28.53
CA VAL A 697 48.53 -15.55 29.01
C VAL A 697 49.25 -16.71 28.31
N ILE A 698 50.45 -16.45 27.83
CA ILE A 698 51.33 -17.40 27.16
C ILE A 698 52.65 -17.45 27.94
N ALA A 699 53.14 -18.64 28.27
CA ALA A 699 54.49 -18.84 28.80
C ALA A 699 55.46 -19.15 27.65
N GLU A 700 56.68 -18.60 27.66
CA GLU A 700 57.69 -18.85 26.62
C GLU A 700 58.99 -19.41 27.24
N ASN A 701 59.45 -20.58 26.79
CA ASN A 701 60.75 -21.16 27.15
C ASN A 701 61.72 -21.10 25.94
N GLN A 702 62.78 -21.90 25.93
CA GLN A 702 63.72 -21.94 24.79
C GLN A 702 63.15 -22.64 23.54
N GLN A 703 62.18 -23.54 23.71
CA GLN A 703 61.63 -24.40 22.66
C GLN A 703 60.46 -23.75 21.94
N GLY A 704 59.66 -22.95 22.65
CA GLY A 704 58.54 -22.22 22.05
C GLY A 704 57.57 -21.61 23.06
N LYS A 705 56.36 -21.35 22.58
CA LYS A 705 55.28 -20.69 23.32
C LYS A 705 54.24 -21.72 23.74
N SER A 706 53.77 -21.63 24.99
CA SER A 706 52.63 -22.42 25.43
C SER A 706 51.40 -22.12 24.58
N LYS A 707 50.42 -23.03 24.60
CA LYS A 707 49.05 -22.65 24.24
C LYS A 707 48.60 -21.47 25.12
N PRO A 708 47.82 -20.52 24.61
CA PRO A 708 47.33 -19.41 25.41
C PRO A 708 46.33 -19.93 26.44
N ALA A 709 46.59 -19.66 27.72
CA ALA A 709 45.61 -19.76 28.76
C ALA A 709 44.64 -18.59 28.65
N HIS A 710 43.35 -18.80 28.89
CA HIS A 710 42.30 -17.79 28.74
C HIS A 710 41.50 -17.65 30.03
N TYR A 711 41.20 -16.41 30.42
CA TYR A 711 40.30 -16.06 31.50
C TYR A 711 39.42 -14.88 31.07
N ALA A 712 38.14 -14.90 31.45
CA ALA A 712 37.18 -13.84 31.13
C ALA A 712 36.47 -13.38 32.40
N PHE A 713 36.19 -12.08 32.48
CA PHE A 713 35.65 -11.44 33.68
C PHE A 713 34.84 -10.19 33.32
N TRP A 714 34.00 -9.74 34.26
CA TRP A 714 33.26 -8.48 34.17
C TRP A 714 33.85 -7.48 35.15
N THR A 715 34.06 -6.24 34.71
CA THR A 715 34.27 -5.12 35.63
C THR A 715 32.97 -4.75 36.33
N SER A 716 33.08 -4.09 37.49
CA SER A 716 31.90 -3.63 38.23
C SER A 716 31.16 -2.53 37.48
N ALA A 717 29.88 -2.31 37.81
CA ALA A 717 29.21 -1.06 37.47
C ALA A 717 29.95 0.11 38.15
N GLN A 718 30.04 1.26 37.46
CA GLN A 718 30.74 2.42 37.99
C GLN A 718 30.10 2.86 39.32
N PRO A 719 30.85 2.92 40.44
CA PRO A 719 30.30 3.30 41.72
C PRO A 719 29.78 4.73 41.65
N THR A 720 28.52 4.93 42.01
CA THR A 720 27.91 6.26 42.11
C THR A 720 28.66 7.03 43.19
N ILE A 721 29.32 8.13 42.81
CA ILE A 721 30.04 8.98 43.76
C ILE A 721 29.01 9.72 44.61
N ILE A 722 28.63 9.10 45.73
CA ILE A 722 28.02 9.81 46.85
C ILE A 722 29.17 10.61 47.49
N PRO A 723 29.17 11.95 47.41
CA PRO A 723 30.25 12.74 48.00
C PRO A 723 30.29 12.50 49.51
N ALA A 724 31.45 12.12 50.03
CA ALA A 724 31.65 11.92 51.46
C ALA A 724 31.35 13.24 52.19
N SER A 725 30.39 13.22 53.12
CA SER A 725 29.92 14.42 53.80
C SER A 725 31.00 14.99 54.72
N THR A 726 31.75 15.98 54.23
CA THR A 726 32.57 16.85 55.08
C THR A 726 31.66 17.57 56.07
N SER A 727 32.05 17.57 57.35
CA SER A 727 31.23 18.14 58.42
C SER A 727 31.27 19.68 58.35
N PRO A 728 30.14 20.37 58.08
CA PRO A 728 30.14 21.82 58.02
C PRO A 728 30.14 22.39 59.45
N THR A 729 31.07 23.30 59.73
CA THR A 729 30.98 24.14 60.93
C THR A 729 29.82 25.13 60.81
N SER A 730 29.31 25.59 61.95
CA SER A 730 28.00 26.26 62.05
C SER A 730 27.87 27.57 61.27
N GLY A 731 26.94 27.61 60.32
CA GLY A 731 26.45 28.84 59.67
C GLY A 731 24.98 28.68 59.25
N LEU A 732 24.04 29.06 60.12
CA LEU A 732 22.62 28.73 59.93
C LEU A 732 21.86 29.81 59.16
N SER A 733 21.36 29.48 57.97
CA SER A 733 20.46 30.35 57.19
C SER A 733 19.06 30.43 57.81
N THR A 734 18.47 31.62 57.80
CA THR A 734 17.14 31.90 58.38
C THR A 734 15.99 31.13 57.74
N ALA A 735 16.15 30.65 56.50
CA ALA A 735 15.14 29.84 55.81
C ALA A 735 14.92 28.46 56.47
N ALA A 736 15.97 27.83 56.99
CA ALA A 736 15.89 26.50 57.60
C ALA A 736 15.07 26.50 58.90
N ILE A 737 15.12 27.60 59.64
CA ILE A 737 14.45 27.76 60.95
C ILE A 737 12.92 27.64 60.79
N VAL A 738 12.34 28.21 59.73
CA VAL A 738 10.89 28.18 59.49
C VAL A 738 10.40 26.76 59.18
N GLY A 739 11.10 26.02 58.32
CA GLY A 739 10.76 24.64 57.99
C GLY A 739 10.83 23.71 59.20
N ILE A 740 11.90 23.82 59.99
CA ILE A 740 12.10 23.01 61.21
C ILE A 740 11.01 23.32 62.25
N LEU A 741 10.64 24.59 62.45
CA LEU A 741 9.56 24.98 63.36
C LEU A 741 8.20 24.40 62.94
N ILE A 742 7.88 24.37 61.64
CA ILE A 742 6.61 23.80 61.14
C ILE A 742 6.55 22.29 61.41
N VAL A 743 7.62 21.55 61.12
CA VAL A 743 7.68 20.09 61.38
C VAL A 743 7.58 19.81 62.88
N ILE A 744 8.29 20.56 63.72
CA ILE A 744 8.21 20.43 65.19
C ILE A 744 6.80 20.76 65.70
N PHE A 745 6.13 21.78 65.15
CA PHE A 745 4.76 22.13 65.57
C PHE A 745 3.74 21.04 65.21
N VAL A 746 3.84 20.43 64.03
CA VAL A 746 2.99 19.30 63.62
C VAL A 746 3.24 18.08 64.51
N VAL A 747 4.49 17.74 64.80
CA VAL A 747 4.84 16.62 65.69
C VAL A 747 4.36 16.87 67.13
N LEU A 748 4.46 18.11 67.63
CA LEU A 748 3.95 18.48 68.96
C LEU A 748 2.41 18.41 69.04
N LEU A 749 1.68 18.83 68.01
CA LEU A 749 0.22 18.70 67.98
C LEU A 749 -0.22 17.24 68.07
N VAL A 750 0.41 16.33 67.29
CA VAL A 750 0.12 14.89 67.35
C VAL A 750 0.47 14.29 68.72
N ALA A 751 1.58 14.74 69.35
CA ALA A 751 1.95 14.31 70.69
C ALA A 751 0.97 14.79 71.79
N VAL A 752 0.39 15.98 71.63
CA VAL A 752 -0.62 16.54 72.56
C VAL A 752 -1.95 15.77 72.46
N ASP A 753 -2.40 15.40 71.25
CA ASP A 753 -3.63 14.60 71.09
C ASP A 753 -3.49 13.20 71.71
N ILE A 754 -2.35 12.54 71.47
CA ILE A 754 -2.05 11.22 72.04
C ILE A 754 -1.97 11.28 73.58
N THR A 755 -1.34 12.31 74.16
CA THR A 755 -1.30 12.47 75.62
C THR A 755 -2.67 12.82 76.22
N CYS A 756 -3.51 13.60 75.54
CA CYS A 756 -4.90 13.84 75.95
C CYS A 756 -5.74 12.55 75.96
N TYR A 757 -5.56 11.68 74.96
CA TYR A 757 -6.26 10.40 74.87
C TYR A 757 -5.92 9.45 76.04
N PHE A 758 -4.64 9.38 76.44
CA PHE A 758 -4.20 8.49 77.53
C PHE A 758 -4.41 9.06 78.94
N LEU A 759 -4.37 10.38 79.14
CA LEU A 759 -4.55 10.97 80.48
C LEU A 759 -6.00 10.93 80.98
N ASN A 760 -7.00 10.81 80.09
CA ASN A 760 -8.42 10.95 80.46
C ASN A 760 -9.14 9.62 80.79
N LYS A 761 -8.40 8.55 81.14
CA LYS A 761 -8.98 7.24 81.54
C LYS A 761 -8.38 6.58 82.79
N CYS A 762 -7.70 7.33 83.65
CA CYS A 762 -7.29 6.87 84.98
C CYS A 762 -8.23 7.39 86.08
N GLY A 763 -9.40 6.78 86.30
CA GLY A 763 -10.27 7.26 87.39
C GLY A 763 -11.72 6.77 87.55
N LEU A 764 -12.07 5.50 87.31
CA LEU A 764 -13.28 4.93 87.93
C LEU A 764 -13.18 3.42 88.19
N LEU A 765 -13.65 2.98 89.36
CA LEU A 765 -13.47 1.62 89.88
C LEU A 765 -14.76 0.78 89.86
N MET A 766 -14.58 -0.52 89.61
CA MET A 766 -15.26 -1.66 90.28
C MET A 766 -16.73 -2.02 89.98
N CYS A 767 -16.96 -3.34 90.12
CA CYS A 767 -18.20 -4.05 90.50
C CYS A 767 -19.28 -4.49 89.47
N ILE A 768 -19.26 -5.81 89.19
CA ILE A 768 -20.37 -6.79 89.35
C ILE A 768 -21.66 -6.62 88.49
N ALA A 769 -21.63 -7.29 87.32
CA ALA A 769 -22.45 -8.47 86.92
C ALA A 769 -24.00 -8.53 86.98
N VAL A 770 -24.51 -9.49 86.17
CA VAL A 770 -25.83 -10.18 86.14
C VAL A 770 -26.87 -9.69 85.10
N ASN A 771 -27.43 -10.66 84.35
CA ASN A 771 -28.46 -10.53 83.30
C ASN A 771 -29.89 -10.49 83.85
N LEU A 772 -30.87 -10.03 83.05
CA LEU A 772 -32.20 -10.66 82.93
C LEU A 772 -32.97 -10.24 81.64
N CYS A 773 -33.98 -11.04 81.25
CA CYS A 773 -34.75 -11.03 79.98
C CYS A 773 -35.55 -9.73 79.67
N GLY A 774 -36.09 -9.46 78.46
CA GLY A 774 -36.12 -10.19 77.17
C GLY A 774 -37.48 -10.06 76.42
N LYS A 775 -37.61 -10.60 75.18
CA LYS A 775 -38.82 -10.71 74.30
C LYS A 775 -39.27 -9.42 73.56
N SER A 776 -39.95 -9.45 72.39
CA SER A 776 -40.53 -10.53 71.53
C SER A 776 -40.70 -10.13 70.03
N GLY A 777 -40.84 -11.12 69.14
CA GLY A 777 -41.24 -10.99 67.71
C GLY A 777 -42.77 -10.89 67.46
N PRO A 778 -43.36 -11.30 66.30
CA PRO A 778 -42.96 -12.34 65.31
C PRO A 778 -42.57 -11.74 63.93
N GLY A 779 -42.46 -12.41 62.76
CA GLY A 779 -42.69 -13.82 62.31
C GLY A 779 -44.04 -14.07 61.57
N ALA A 780 -44.22 -14.99 60.61
CA ALA A 780 -43.31 -15.93 59.90
C ALA A 780 -44.03 -16.63 58.68
N LYS A 781 -43.33 -17.55 57.98
CA LYS A 781 -43.72 -18.47 56.84
C LYS A 781 -43.38 -17.99 55.41
N GLY A 782 -42.87 -18.84 54.50
CA GLY A 782 -42.37 -20.22 54.66
C GLY A 782 -42.24 -21.04 53.35
N LYS A 783 -41.54 -22.18 53.42
CA LYS A 783 -41.19 -23.20 52.40
C LYS A 783 -39.96 -22.93 51.51
N ASP A 784 -39.17 -23.87 50.98
CA ASP A 784 -38.84 -25.34 51.07
C ASP A 784 -38.42 -25.71 49.61
N MET A 785 -37.64 -26.74 49.23
CA MET A 785 -36.44 -27.46 49.73
C MET A 785 -36.25 -28.66 48.77
N GLU A 786 -35.06 -28.91 48.19
CA GLU A 786 -34.61 -30.29 47.86
C GLU A 786 -33.11 -30.41 47.49
N GLU A 787 -32.55 -31.62 47.64
CA GLU A 787 -31.22 -32.04 47.17
C GLU A 787 -31.36 -33.03 46.00
N GLY A 788 -30.32 -33.18 45.15
CA GLY A 788 -30.24 -34.23 44.13
C GLY A 788 -28.82 -34.79 43.96
N LYS A 789 -28.70 -36.13 43.89
CA LYS A 789 -27.41 -36.85 43.75
C LYS A 789 -27.42 -37.84 42.58
N ALA A 790 -26.22 -38.07 42.04
CA ALA A 790 -25.73 -39.31 41.40
C ALA A 790 -26.31 -39.79 40.03
N ALA A 791 -25.47 -39.57 39.00
CA ALA A 791 -24.78 -40.61 38.21
C ALA A 791 -25.51 -41.50 37.15
N PHE A 792 -24.64 -42.08 36.28
CA PHE A 792 -24.80 -43.25 35.39
C PHE A 792 -25.46 -43.15 34.00
N SER A 793 -24.61 -42.87 33.00
CA SER A 793 -24.53 -43.46 31.64
C SER A 793 -23.26 -42.85 31.00
N LYS A 794 -22.27 -43.54 30.39
CA LYS A 794 -22.12 -44.92 29.87
C LYS A 794 -23.18 -45.32 28.85
N ASP A 795 -22.83 -45.15 27.57
CA ASP A 795 -22.50 -46.32 26.76
C ASP A 795 -21.27 -46.04 25.88
N GLU A 796 -20.71 -47.06 25.25
CA GLU A 796 -19.51 -47.03 24.40
C GLU A 796 -19.84 -47.46 22.95
N SER A 797 -19.00 -47.05 21.97
CA SER A 797 -18.28 -47.96 21.05
C SER A 797 -18.15 -47.54 19.56
N LYS A 798 -17.02 -47.94 18.96
CA LYS A 798 -16.79 -48.34 17.54
C LYS A 798 -16.79 -47.28 16.41
N GLU A 799 -15.60 -46.71 16.20
CA GLU A 799 -14.65 -47.07 15.10
C GLU A 799 -14.95 -48.32 14.21
N PRO A 800 -14.28 -48.55 13.05
CA PRO A 800 -13.35 -47.69 12.27
C PRO A 800 -13.44 -47.84 10.70
N ILE A 801 -12.40 -47.36 9.98
CA ILE A 801 -11.94 -47.72 8.60
C ILE A 801 -12.80 -47.30 7.38
N VAL A 802 -12.23 -46.41 6.53
CA VAL A 802 -11.73 -46.75 5.17
C VAL A 802 -10.52 -45.87 4.85
N GLU A 803 -9.36 -46.50 4.60
CA GLU A 803 -8.21 -45.88 3.91
C GLU A 803 -8.32 -46.10 2.39
N VAL A 804 -7.80 -45.16 1.60
CA VAL A 804 -6.93 -45.39 0.41
C VAL A 804 -6.19 -44.05 0.22
N ARG A 805 -4.90 -43.96 0.56
CA ARG A 805 -3.71 -44.39 -0.22
C ARG A 805 -3.40 -43.49 -1.44
N THR A 806 -2.16 -43.06 -1.70
CA THR A 806 -0.89 -42.96 -0.91
C THR A 806 0.17 -42.28 -1.81
N GLU A 807 1.18 -41.61 -1.20
CA GLU A 807 2.64 -41.66 -1.52
C GLU A 807 3.13 -41.39 -2.98
N GLU A 808 4.40 -41.05 -3.28
CA GLU A 808 5.62 -40.84 -2.48
C GLU A 808 6.58 -39.87 -3.21
N GLU A 809 7.46 -39.17 -2.47
CA GLU A 809 8.93 -39.00 -2.66
C GLU A 809 9.62 -38.95 -4.07
N ARG A 810 10.92 -38.63 -4.24
CA ARG A 810 12.06 -38.34 -3.32
C ARG A 810 13.05 -37.36 -3.98
N THR A 811 13.84 -36.63 -3.19
CA THR A 811 15.12 -36.02 -3.64
C THR A 811 16.26 -37.06 -3.62
N PRO A 812 17.38 -36.82 -4.33
CA PRO A 812 18.62 -36.50 -3.59
C PRO A 812 19.62 -35.54 -4.30
N ASN A 813 20.70 -35.19 -3.57
CA ASN A 813 21.87 -34.40 -4.00
C ASN A 813 22.70 -35.11 -5.11
N HIS A 814 23.58 -34.46 -5.91
CA HIS A 814 24.91 -33.99 -5.47
C HIS A 814 25.70 -33.16 -6.52
N ASP A 815 26.52 -32.22 -5.99
CA ASP A 815 27.89 -31.82 -6.40
C ASP A 815 28.27 -31.06 -7.70
N GLY A 816 29.33 -30.25 -7.56
CA GLY A 816 30.45 -30.15 -8.52
C GLY A 816 30.42 -29.12 -9.69
N GLY A 817 31.36 -28.16 -9.71
CA GLY A 817 31.81 -27.50 -10.95
C GLY A 817 32.35 -26.06 -10.84
N LYS A 818 33.52 -25.77 -11.43
CA LYS A 818 34.11 -24.42 -11.62
C LYS A 818 34.65 -24.24 -13.04
N HIS A 819 34.66 -22.99 -13.52
CA HIS A 819 35.44 -22.38 -14.63
C HIS A 819 36.14 -23.26 -15.70
N THR A 820 35.92 -22.98 -17.00
CA THR A 820 36.85 -22.22 -17.91
C THR A 820 36.42 -22.26 -19.39
N GLU A 821 36.83 -21.24 -20.17
CA GLU A 821 36.89 -21.14 -21.66
C GLU A 821 38.01 -22.07 -22.26
N PRO A 822 38.26 -22.23 -23.59
CA PRO A 822 38.00 -21.29 -24.72
C PRO A 822 37.70 -21.84 -26.17
N ASN A 823 37.58 -20.87 -27.10
CA ASN A 823 37.62 -20.82 -28.59
C ASN A 823 38.00 -22.03 -29.48
N GLU A 824 37.37 -22.08 -30.68
CA GLU A 824 37.93 -22.12 -32.08
C GLU A 824 36.78 -22.39 -33.11
N THR A 825 36.75 -22.04 -34.42
CA THR A 825 37.05 -20.85 -35.26
C THR A 825 36.73 -21.13 -36.77
N THR A 826 35.78 -20.40 -37.39
CA THR A 826 35.76 -19.97 -38.84
C THR A 826 35.73 -21.05 -39.99
N PRO A 827 35.65 -20.75 -41.34
CA PRO A 827 35.97 -19.51 -42.10
C PRO A 827 35.19 -19.11 -43.41
N LEU A 828 35.64 -18.01 -44.07
CA LEU A 828 35.45 -17.54 -45.49
C LEU A 828 34.10 -16.90 -45.94
N THR A 829 33.99 -15.83 -46.78
CA THR A 829 34.86 -14.68 -47.21
C THR A 829 34.07 -13.58 -47.97
N GLU A 830 34.24 -12.28 -47.63
CA GLU A 830 34.58 -11.05 -48.44
C GLU A 830 34.01 -10.74 -49.88
N PRO A 831 34.22 -9.53 -50.53
CA PRO A 831 34.98 -8.30 -50.15
C PRO A 831 34.42 -6.86 -50.53
N GLU A 832 35.21 -5.83 -50.16
CA GLU A 832 35.49 -4.49 -50.83
C GLU A 832 34.89 -3.11 -50.37
N LYS A 833 35.75 -2.35 -49.66
CA LYS A 833 36.24 -0.95 -49.91
C LYS A 833 35.53 0.35 -49.44
N THR A 834 36.39 1.32 -49.11
CA THR A 834 36.20 2.72 -48.64
C THR A 834 36.95 3.72 -49.54
N PRO A 835 36.83 5.06 -49.38
CA PRO A 835 37.87 5.84 -48.66
C PRO A 835 37.37 7.11 -47.91
N VAL A 836 38.28 8.03 -47.51
CA VAL A 836 38.11 9.18 -46.60
C VAL A 836 38.86 10.43 -47.09
N GLU A 837 38.30 11.64 -46.92
CA GLU A 837 38.92 13.00 -47.04
C GLU A 837 37.92 14.06 -46.47
N GLU A 838 38.24 15.27 -45.98
CA GLU A 838 39.50 15.84 -45.43
C GLU A 838 39.20 16.99 -44.41
N LYS A 839 40.21 17.85 -44.08
CA LYS A 839 40.27 18.89 -43.01
C LYS A 839 40.18 20.35 -43.58
N PRO A 840 40.39 21.45 -42.80
CA PRO A 840 39.78 21.94 -41.53
C PRO A 840 39.44 23.47 -41.61
N ALA A 841 39.55 24.21 -40.48
CA ALA A 841 39.79 25.68 -40.32
C ALA A 841 38.56 26.65 -40.24
N VAL A 842 38.65 27.88 -39.67
CA VAL A 842 39.21 28.40 -38.37
C VAL A 842 38.92 29.93 -38.25
N GLN A 843 38.69 30.47 -37.02
CA GLN A 843 38.62 31.92 -36.66
C GLN A 843 37.46 32.76 -37.28
N ALA A 844 37.01 33.92 -36.77
CA ALA A 844 37.09 34.57 -35.43
C ALA A 844 36.03 35.72 -35.29
N THR A 845 36.15 36.50 -34.21
CA THR A 845 35.57 37.82 -33.82
C THR A 845 35.26 38.83 -34.97
N GLU A 846 34.45 39.91 -34.83
CA GLU A 846 34.19 40.80 -33.67
C GLU A 846 33.02 41.83 -33.88
N ALA A 847 32.33 42.22 -32.78
CA ALA A 847 31.72 43.54 -32.41
C ALA A 847 30.76 44.39 -33.31
N LYS A 848 30.04 45.31 -32.60
CA LYS A 848 29.20 46.47 -33.04
C LYS A 848 27.77 46.11 -33.52
N THR A 849 26.72 46.95 -33.43
CA THR A 849 26.59 48.39 -33.06
C THR A 849 25.21 48.68 -32.40
N ALA A 850 25.05 49.82 -31.72
CA ALA A 850 23.72 50.44 -31.40
C ALA A 850 23.27 51.40 -32.54
N PRO A 851 22.01 51.91 -32.59
CA PRO A 851 21.51 52.94 -31.65
C PRO A 851 20.02 52.73 -31.22
N ALA A 852 19.35 53.76 -30.70
CA ALA A 852 18.04 53.67 -30.02
C ALA A 852 17.07 54.83 -30.36
N GLU A 853 15.77 54.61 -30.10
CA GLU A 853 14.69 55.61 -29.87
C GLU A 853 13.56 54.88 -29.08
N VAL A 854 12.95 55.29 -27.96
CA VAL A 854 12.78 56.55 -27.19
C VAL A 854 11.49 57.36 -27.50
N LYS A 855 10.43 57.14 -26.70
CA LYS A 855 9.41 58.09 -26.15
C LYS A 855 8.16 57.31 -25.66
N THR A 856 7.85 57.13 -24.37
CA THR A 856 7.47 58.04 -23.25
C THR A 856 5.96 58.19 -23.04
N VAL A 857 5.55 58.14 -21.76
CA VAL A 857 4.19 58.27 -21.21
C VAL A 857 3.60 59.69 -21.36
N PRO A 858 2.31 59.91 -21.02
CA PRO A 858 2.04 60.79 -19.87
C PRO A 858 0.94 60.31 -18.89
N ASN A 859 0.81 61.06 -17.79
CA ASN A 859 0.12 60.72 -16.54
C ASN A 859 -1.38 61.11 -16.44
N GLU A 860 -2.04 60.51 -15.44
CA GLU A 860 -3.04 61.06 -14.49
C GLU A 860 -4.21 61.94 -14.96
N ALA A 861 -5.43 61.54 -14.56
CA ALA A 861 -6.44 62.47 -14.02
C ALA A 861 -7.39 61.75 -13.05
N THR A 862 -7.63 62.35 -11.87
CA THR A 862 -8.56 61.89 -10.81
C THR A 862 -10.00 62.39 -11.01
N GLN A 863 -11.01 61.66 -10.51
CA GLN A 863 -12.00 62.10 -9.48
C GLN A 863 -13.30 61.24 -9.41
N THR A 864 -13.81 61.00 -8.18
CA THR A 864 -15.25 60.94 -7.73
C THR A 864 -16.30 60.04 -8.43
N ASN A 865 -17.35 59.49 -7.79
CA ASN A 865 -17.69 59.21 -6.37
C ASN A 865 -18.92 58.25 -6.30
N GLU A 866 -19.19 57.71 -5.10
CA GLU A 866 -20.53 57.44 -4.50
C GLU A 866 -21.45 56.26 -4.91
N ASN A 867 -22.05 55.68 -3.84
CA ASN A 867 -23.34 54.99 -3.67
C ASN A 867 -23.56 53.62 -4.37
N GLU A 868 -23.77 52.51 -3.65
CA GLU A 868 -24.77 52.13 -2.61
C GLU A 868 -26.07 51.50 -3.17
N SER A 869 -26.13 50.17 -3.19
CA SER A 869 -27.29 49.30 -2.84
C SER A 869 -26.79 47.84 -2.86
N LYS A 870 -26.94 46.99 -1.85
CA LYS A 870 -28.14 46.53 -1.10
C LYS A 870 -29.19 45.80 -1.96
N ALA A 871 -28.91 44.53 -2.20
CA ALA A 871 -29.88 43.42 -2.07
C ALA A 871 -29.14 42.27 -1.37
#